data_AF-A0A1H9GWY6-F1
#
_entry.id   AF-A0A1H9GWY6-F1
#
_cell.length_a   1.000
_cell.length_b   1.000
_cell.length_c   1.000
_cell.angle_alpha   90.00
_cell.angle_beta   90.00
_cell.angle_gamma   90.00
#
_symmetry.space_group_name_H-M   'P 1'
#
loop_
_entity.id
_entity.type
_entity.pdbx_description
1 polymer ?
#
loop_
_entity_poly.entity_id
_entity_poly.type
_entity_poly.pdbx_seq_one_letter_code
_entity_poly.pdbx_strand_id
1 'polypeptide(L)'
;MNINELNKQEMFEKIFKEHMKVETYSKSIESLFSIRSKSKIDFAPYYQRNYVWDSHKATYFIESILMGTEIPPLIFFNSKDSIEVIDGRQRYETILRFMNGEFSLTNKGLNVLKQLKGFTWDSLSKKHRDIIDVFSDAKIRIIEFRLVNTPPLDVLLQDKVKKEIFSRYNSGITPLKKDEIDNAIYDNDDLSNFFKQHYQDNPRDKELVFKNFFKQPVNPVVDYPIAKIMSFTRRSLVLALYPINYYVRGTGRTNILSKLYEYFSDTNVENQQTVLNKYFEKIEFLNKVRIYSKEKDFDNNRLALECFLWGLHILDLEDIEYVDSDEFISEIASHIHENISYYTLVDYNFSSEIMTRFLSTSEFLSKRFQISFDKYITADEETKKKIKEFSKPEESSTRLAELESLRLSKPEPVNNSIDDIIRVMTRRRYMIRPSYQRKEVININKASAIIESILLGIKLPPIFVFKRTDGINEVIDGQQRLLTLLGFIGEDYLDENNKLSSSKNHKFKLRKLRILKELNGSSFTDLTEEERDKILDFQIYVVEIDAIQNPYFDPVDLFIRLNDKPYPIRENSFEMWNSWANVEIISEIKQLKKSVDEWFFIKQIKKANDRDRMENEELLTSLSYIEYYRDSSSFPKTIDVYQKTDRMNSRISTKGRISALMLNITEDEDARKKFKKAIKDVKNNIKKIKFVLIDRDVKKEDLADFLKSELDYVFSGGNVHKGFRRRIQDFYFLWILLEKLNFEMVKFHRLAIKKEVIEIIRFIKNIPEELQENNLGYKQYLNAVNSFHKKYKKAKRTIKLNEEEKLKLIKTQRNQSSLSEAPIFLGDEIEVDHIEPLSIGGDDKMENLGIAHKKENRQKGSKLN
;
A
#
# COMPACT_ATOMS: atom_id res chain seq x y z
N MET A 1 -34.71 1.22 36.41
CA MET A 1 -33.38 0.60 36.28
C MET A 1 -32.33 1.71 36.16
N ASN A 2 -31.38 1.75 37.07
CA ASN A 2 -30.34 2.78 37.14
C ASN A 2 -29.37 2.65 35.95
N ILE A 3 -29.10 3.77 35.26
CA ILE A 3 -28.22 3.86 34.08
C ILE A 3 -26.72 3.70 34.45
N ASN A 4 -26.39 3.64 35.74
CA ASN A 4 -25.01 3.68 36.25
C ASN A 4 -24.28 2.33 36.38
N GLU A 5 -24.88 1.21 35.95
CA GLU A 5 -24.24 -0.12 36.02
C GLU A 5 -24.14 -0.88 34.69
N LEU A 6 -24.39 -0.25 33.53
CA LEU A 6 -24.03 -0.89 32.27
C LEU A 6 -22.51 -0.77 32.04
N ASN A 7 -21.88 -1.89 31.69
CA ASN A 7 -20.50 -1.90 31.24
C ASN A 7 -20.35 -0.94 30.03
N LYS A 8 -19.25 -0.19 29.92
CA LYS A 8 -18.97 0.72 28.77
C LYS A 8 -19.12 0.01 27.41
N GLN A 9 -18.95 -1.30 27.39
CA GLN A 9 -19.16 -2.14 26.21
C GLN A 9 -20.65 -2.37 25.89
N GLU A 10 -21.49 -2.65 26.89
CA GLU A 10 -22.94 -2.84 26.70
C GLU A 10 -23.62 -1.53 26.32
N MET A 11 -23.18 -0.39 26.90
CA MET A 11 -23.63 0.93 26.47
C MET A 11 -23.26 1.21 25.01
N PHE A 12 -22.06 0.81 24.59
CA PHE A 12 -21.61 0.95 23.21
C PHE A 12 -22.48 0.16 22.23
N GLU A 13 -22.82 -1.08 22.58
CA GLU A 13 -23.73 -1.93 21.79
C GLU A 13 -25.14 -1.35 21.70
N LYS A 14 -25.66 -0.86 22.83
CA LYS A 14 -26.99 -0.23 22.90
C LYS A 14 -27.09 1.03 22.04
N ILE A 15 -26.00 1.77 21.86
CA ILE A 15 -26.00 2.96 20.99
C ILE A 15 -26.22 2.57 19.53
N PHE A 16 -25.53 1.54 19.04
CA PHE A 16 -25.70 1.06 17.67
C PHE A 16 -27.10 0.48 17.44
N LYS A 17 -27.62 -0.27 18.40
CA LYS A 17 -28.92 -0.95 18.29
C LYS A 17 -30.13 -0.01 18.42
N GLU A 18 -30.07 1.00 19.30
CA GLU A 18 -31.28 1.75 19.69
C GLU A 18 -31.21 3.27 19.44
N HIS A 19 -30.01 3.85 19.29
CA HIS A 19 -29.84 5.32 19.34
C HIS A 19 -29.27 5.93 18.06
N MET A 20 -29.01 5.12 17.04
CA MET A 20 -28.42 5.56 15.79
C MET A 20 -29.49 5.64 14.70
N LYS A 21 -29.81 6.86 14.25
CA LYS A 21 -30.67 7.09 13.09
C LYS A 21 -29.80 7.32 11.85
N VAL A 22 -30.16 6.67 10.76
CA VAL A 22 -29.51 6.85 9.46
C VAL A 22 -30.49 7.51 8.50
N GLU A 23 -30.07 8.60 7.88
CA GLU A 23 -30.82 9.30 6.83
C GLU A 23 -30.02 9.25 5.52
N THR A 24 -30.70 9.01 4.41
CA THR A 24 -30.08 9.01 3.07
C THR A 24 -30.75 10.08 2.23
N TYR A 25 -29.94 10.93 1.60
CA TYR A 25 -30.43 12.00 0.73
C TYR A 25 -29.38 12.38 -0.31
N SER A 26 -29.78 13.12 -1.34
CA SER A 26 -28.91 13.62 -2.40
C SER A 26 -28.75 15.15 -2.32
N LYS A 27 -27.54 15.67 -2.50
CA LYS A 27 -27.28 17.12 -2.61
C LYS A 27 -26.49 17.44 -3.88
N SER A 28 -26.81 18.55 -4.54
CA SER A 28 -25.96 19.08 -5.62
C SER A 28 -24.59 19.49 -5.07
N ILE A 29 -23.57 19.46 -5.92
CA ILE A 29 -22.22 19.94 -5.57
C ILE A 29 -22.29 21.40 -5.11
N GLU A 30 -23.06 22.25 -5.79
CA GLU A 30 -23.24 23.65 -5.40
C GLU A 30 -23.76 23.79 -3.96
N SER A 31 -24.82 23.04 -3.60
CA SER A 31 -25.40 23.09 -2.25
C SER A 31 -24.44 22.54 -1.19
N LEU A 32 -23.77 21.43 -1.51
CA LEU A 32 -22.81 20.75 -0.64
C LEU A 32 -21.60 21.63 -0.32
N PHE A 33 -21.12 22.40 -1.30
CA PHE A 33 -19.94 23.26 -1.18
C PHE A 33 -20.27 24.75 -1.00
N SER A 34 -21.51 25.09 -0.65
CA SER A 34 -21.91 26.43 -0.23
C SER A 34 -21.14 26.88 1.03
N ILE A 35 -21.01 28.20 1.22
CA ILE A 35 -20.26 28.78 2.37
C ILE A 35 -20.78 28.24 3.71
N ARG A 36 -22.10 28.17 3.87
CA ARG A 36 -22.76 27.66 5.09
C ARG A 36 -22.49 26.17 5.33
N SER A 37 -22.46 25.37 4.27
CA SER A 37 -22.15 23.94 4.39
C SER A 37 -20.68 23.74 4.74
N LYS A 38 -19.77 24.43 4.03
CA LYS A 38 -18.33 24.37 4.26
C LYS A 38 -17.92 24.71 5.68
N SER A 39 -18.57 25.70 6.31
CA SER A 39 -18.25 26.08 7.70
C SER A 39 -18.71 25.04 8.74
N LYS A 40 -19.63 24.14 8.39
CA LYS A 40 -20.16 23.10 9.28
C LYS A 40 -19.53 21.72 9.07
N ILE A 41 -18.98 21.46 7.88
CA ILE A 41 -18.45 20.16 7.50
C ILE A 41 -16.95 20.10 7.82
N ASP A 42 -16.59 19.29 8.81
CA ASP A 42 -15.22 18.83 9.00
C ASP A 42 -14.97 17.60 8.11
N PHE A 43 -14.28 17.83 6.98
CA PHE A 43 -13.93 16.77 6.04
C PHE A 43 -12.60 16.08 6.37
N ALA A 44 -11.84 16.58 7.35
CA ALA A 44 -10.54 16.05 7.72
C ALA A 44 -10.41 15.81 9.24
N PRO A 45 -11.36 15.06 9.85
CA PRO A 45 -11.28 14.74 11.27
C PRO A 45 -10.01 13.93 11.56
N TYR A 46 -9.50 14.02 12.79
CA TYR A 46 -8.14 13.58 13.13
C TYR A 46 -7.86 12.08 12.86
N TYR A 47 -8.88 11.21 12.88
CA TYR A 47 -8.78 9.76 12.64
C TYR A 47 -8.72 9.39 11.14
N GLN A 48 -8.99 10.33 10.24
CA GLN A 48 -8.82 10.15 8.80
C GLN A 48 -7.35 10.16 8.38
N ARG A 49 -7.02 9.41 7.32
CA ARG A 49 -5.73 9.55 6.62
C ARG A 49 -5.69 10.85 5.81
N ASN A 50 -4.48 11.33 5.53
CA ASN A 50 -4.26 12.50 4.65
C ASN A 50 -4.70 12.25 3.21
N TYR A 51 -4.66 13.28 2.36
CA TYR A 51 -5.00 13.13 0.94
C TYR A 51 -3.96 12.29 0.20
N VAL A 52 -4.39 11.25 -0.50
CA VAL A 52 -3.52 10.25 -1.12
C VAL A 52 -3.75 10.05 -2.61
N TRP A 53 -4.82 10.60 -3.17
CA TRP A 53 -5.09 10.49 -4.61
C TRP A 53 -4.04 11.27 -5.41
N ASP A 54 -3.56 10.69 -6.50
CA ASP A 54 -2.79 11.44 -7.48
C ASP A 54 -3.70 12.24 -8.41
N SER A 55 -3.09 13.14 -9.18
CA SER A 55 -3.79 13.93 -10.19
C SER A 55 -4.54 13.06 -11.19
N HIS A 56 -4.06 11.85 -11.51
CA HIS A 56 -4.76 10.92 -12.40
C HIS A 56 -6.07 10.42 -11.79
N LYS A 57 -6.06 9.87 -10.55
CA LYS A 57 -7.30 9.41 -9.89
C LYS A 57 -8.24 10.57 -9.59
N ALA A 58 -7.70 11.73 -9.19
CA ALA A 58 -8.49 12.94 -8.98
C ALA A 58 -9.20 13.36 -10.27
N THR A 59 -8.48 13.40 -11.40
CA THR A 59 -9.06 13.69 -12.73
C THR A 59 -10.13 12.66 -13.11
N TYR A 60 -9.87 11.37 -12.91
CA TYR A 60 -10.82 10.30 -13.22
C TYR A 60 -12.12 10.42 -12.42
N PHE A 61 -12.01 10.84 -11.15
CA PHE A 61 -13.19 11.12 -10.33
C PHE A 61 -13.97 12.35 -10.80
N ILE A 62 -13.29 13.42 -11.24
CA ILE A 62 -13.96 14.58 -11.83
C ILE A 62 -14.65 14.21 -13.15
N GLU A 63 -14.01 13.41 -14.00
CA GLU A 63 -14.63 12.87 -15.22
C GLU A 63 -15.91 12.09 -14.90
N SER A 64 -15.86 11.21 -13.89
CA SER A 64 -17.03 10.46 -13.43
C SER A 64 -18.20 11.36 -13.01
N ILE A 65 -17.93 12.49 -12.34
CA ILE A 65 -18.98 13.46 -11.97
C ILE A 65 -19.56 14.12 -13.22
N LEU A 66 -18.72 14.54 -14.15
CA LEU A 66 -19.14 15.21 -15.40
C LEU A 66 -20.00 14.30 -16.28
N MET A 67 -19.63 13.03 -16.39
CA MET A 67 -20.41 12.00 -17.09
C MET A 67 -21.69 11.62 -16.37
N GLY A 68 -21.94 12.13 -15.15
CA GLY A 68 -23.10 11.73 -14.35
C GLY A 68 -23.06 10.27 -13.89
N THR A 69 -21.90 9.59 -14.03
CA THR A 69 -21.74 8.21 -13.54
C THR A 69 -21.98 8.15 -12.04
N GLU A 70 -22.46 7.00 -11.58
CA GLU A 70 -22.76 6.87 -10.17
C GLU A 70 -21.49 6.66 -9.35
N ILE A 71 -21.31 7.51 -8.35
CA ILE A 71 -20.15 7.46 -7.46
C ILE A 71 -20.59 6.92 -6.09
N PRO A 72 -19.68 6.32 -5.31
CA PRO A 72 -20.02 5.90 -3.95
C PRO A 72 -20.56 7.10 -3.13
N PRO A 73 -21.41 6.88 -2.12
CA PRO A 73 -21.98 7.95 -1.30
C PRO A 73 -20.96 8.52 -0.31
N LEU A 74 -21.11 9.79 0.07
CA LEU A 74 -20.39 10.37 1.19
C LEU A 74 -21.05 9.93 2.50
N ILE A 75 -20.25 9.55 3.48
CA ILE A 75 -20.76 9.09 4.77
C ILE A 75 -20.50 10.16 5.81
N PHE A 76 -21.57 10.75 6.33
CA PHE A 76 -21.53 11.85 7.29
C PHE A 76 -21.93 11.38 8.67
N PHE A 77 -21.32 11.97 9.69
CA PHE A 77 -21.77 11.87 11.07
C PHE A 77 -22.12 13.27 11.57
N ASN A 78 -23.38 13.47 11.90
CA ASN A 78 -23.88 14.76 12.33
C ASN A 78 -23.97 14.78 13.86
N SER A 79 -22.97 15.43 14.47
CA SER A 79 -23.03 15.91 15.83
C SER A 79 -23.82 17.23 15.80
N LYS A 80 -24.72 17.49 16.76
CA LYS A 80 -25.65 18.64 16.74
C LYS A 80 -25.05 19.98 16.23
N ASP A 81 -23.77 20.22 16.49
CA ASP A 81 -23.04 21.44 16.13
C ASP A 81 -22.17 21.33 14.85
N SER A 82 -21.78 20.12 14.41
CA SER A 82 -20.85 19.90 13.30
C SER A 82 -21.09 18.58 12.57
N ILE A 83 -20.78 18.57 11.27
CA ILE A 83 -20.86 17.37 10.43
C ILE A 83 -19.45 16.89 10.14
N GLU A 84 -19.12 15.66 10.53
CA GLU A 84 -17.84 15.03 10.20
C GLU A 84 -17.98 14.08 9.01
N VAL A 85 -17.02 14.12 8.08
CA VAL A 85 -16.94 13.14 7.00
C VAL A 85 -16.26 11.87 7.51
N ILE A 86 -17.05 10.81 7.72
CA ILE A 86 -16.60 9.48 8.14
C ILE A 86 -16.01 8.72 6.97
N ASP A 87 -16.64 8.75 5.80
CA ASP A 87 -16.07 8.17 4.59
C ASP A 87 -16.31 9.06 3.38
N GLY A 88 -15.35 9.07 2.47
CA GLY A 88 -15.39 9.95 1.30
C GLY A 88 -14.57 11.23 1.43
N ARG A 89 -13.71 11.37 2.43
CA ARG A 89 -12.75 12.50 2.53
C ARG A 89 -12.03 12.76 1.20
N GLN A 90 -11.48 11.73 0.56
CA GLN A 90 -10.73 11.89 -0.70
C GLN A 90 -11.63 12.43 -1.83
N ARG A 91 -12.91 12.05 -1.85
CA ARG A 91 -13.91 12.49 -2.84
C ARG A 91 -14.30 13.94 -2.59
N TYR A 92 -14.66 14.27 -1.35
CA TYR A 92 -15.01 15.62 -0.92
C TYR A 92 -13.86 16.60 -1.17
N GLU A 93 -12.65 16.25 -0.72
CA GLU A 93 -11.45 17.06 -0.89
C GLU A 93 -11.09 17.22 -2.37
N THR A 94 -11.24 16.18 -3.21
CA THR A 94 -10.98 16.32 -4.67
C THR A 94 -11.90 17.34 -5.34
N ILE A 95 -13.19 17.35 -5.01
CA ILE A 95 -14.12 18.35 -5.56
C ILE A 95 -13.70 19.74 -5.11
N LEU A 96 -13.42 19.92 -3.82
CA LEU A 96 -12.97 21.19 -3.28
C LEU A 96 -11.70 21.70 -3.96
N ARG A 97 -10.69 20.84 -4.09
CA ARG A 97 -9.40 21.15 -4.73
C ARG A 97 -9.56 21.50 -6.20
N PHE A 98 -10.46 20.82 -6.90
CA PHE A 98 -10.78 21.15 -8.29
C PHE A 98 -11.44 22.53 -8.38
N MET A 99 -12.48 22.78 -7.59
CA MET A 99 -13.18 24.08 -7.54
C MET A 99 -12.26 25.25 -7.16
N ASN A 100 -11.23 24.99 -6.35
CA ASN A 100 -10.23 25.99 -5.97
C ASN A 100 -9.10 26.16 -7.01
N GLY A 101 -9.13 25.43 -8.13
CA GLY A 101 -8.12 25.51 -9.19
C GLY A 101 -6.76 24.89 -8.82
N GLU A 102 -6.69 24.02 -7.79
CA GLU A 102 -5.42 23.48 -7.28
C GLU A 102 -4.74 22.45 -8.20
N PHE A 103 -5.47 21.91 -9.18
CA PHE A 103 -4.93 21.02 -10.18
C PHE A 103 -5.67 21.13 -11.52
N SER A 104 -5.01 20.72 -12.59
CA SER A 104 -5.60 20.59 -13.93
C SER A 104 -5.89 19.13 -14.27
N LEU A 105 -6.89 18.93 -15.12
CA LEU A 105 -7.29 17.61 -15.60
C LEU A 105 -6.17 16.99 -16.44
N THR A 106 -5.83 15.74 -16.15
CA THR A 106 -4.69 15.05 -16.75
C THR A 106 -5.10 14.03 -17.81
N ASN A 107 -4.31 13.91 -18.88
CA ASN A 107 -4.57 12.94 -19.96
C ASN A 107 -4.66 11.48 -19.50
N LYS A 108 -3.95 11.14 -18.41
CA LYS A 108 -3.89 9.80 -17.83
C LYS A 108 -5.07 9.49 -16.90
N GLY A 109 -5.84 10.50 -16.50
CA GLY A 109 -7.02 10.34 -15.66
C GLY A 109 -8.34 10.50 -16.40
N LEU A 110 -8.36 11.19 -17.54
CA LEU A 110 -9.49 11.21 -18.46
C LEU A 110 -9.47 9.91 -19.24
N ASN A 111 -10.57 9.17 -19.35
CA ASN A 111 -10.70 8.02 -20.25
C ASN A 111 -11.51 8.39 -21.49
N VAL A 112 -12.64 9.07 -21.28
CA VAL A 112 -13.59 9.45 -22.33
C VAL A 112 -13.39 10.92 -22.69
N LEU A 113 -13.32 11.81 -21.70
CA LEU A 113 -13.31 13.26 -21.90
C LEU A 113 -11.89 13.82 -22.13
N LYS A 114 -11.11 13.17 -23.01
CA LYS A 114 -9.69 13.51 -23.28
C LYS A 114 -9.47 14.98 -23.70
N GLN A 115 -10.47 15.60 -24.34
CA GLN A 115 -10.49 16.99 -24.74
C GLN A 115 -10.34 17.97 -23.57
N LEU A 116 -10.68 17.57 -22.34
CA LEU A 116 -10.56 18.39 -21.13
C LEU A 116 -9.15 18.40 -20.55
N LYS A 117 -8.17 17.76 -21.20
CA LYS A 117 -6.78 17.74 -20.77
C LYS A 117 -6.22 19.16 -20.60
N GLY A 118 -5.60 19.40 -19.45
CA GLY A 118 -4.91 20.65 -19.11
C GLY A 118 -5.83 21.74 -18.59
N PHE A 119 -7.15 21.55 -18.64
CA PHE A 119 -8.09 22.52 -18.10
C PHE A 119 -8.11 22.48 -16.56
N THR A 120 -8.06 23.66 -15.94
CA THR A 120 -8.39 23.93 -14.54
C THR A 120 -9.84 24.44 -14.43
N TRP A 121 -10.38 24.48 -13.20
CA TRP A 121 -11.67 25.10 -12.92
C TRP A 121 -11.82 26.51 -13.51
N ASP A 122 -10.83 27.38 -13.32
CA ASP A 122 -10.87 28.75 -13.84
C ASP A 122 -10.88 28.77 -15.38
N SER A 123 -10.14 27.86 -16.02
CA SER A 123 -10.11 27.78 -17.47
C SER A 123 -11.42 27.24 -18.06
N LEU A 124 -12.08 26.30 -17.37
CA LEU A 124 -13.40 25.79 -17.74
C LEU A 124 -14.46 26.86 -17.52
N SER A 125 -14.48 27.51 -16.36
CA SER A 125 -15.41 28.61 -16.06
C SER A 125 -15.39 29.72 -17.11
N LYS A 126 -14.22 29.98 -17.72
CA LYS A 126 -14.07 31.01 -18.77
C LYS A 126 -14.44 30.51 -20.18
N LYS A 127 -14.13 29.26 -20.52
CA LYS A 127 -14.24 28.73 -21.90
C LYS A 127 -15.44 27.82 -22.13
N HIS A 128 -15.92 27.17 -21.07
CA HIS A 128 -16.90 26.08 -21.06
C HIS A 128 -17.77 26.16 -19.79
N ARG A 129 -18.56 27.23 -19.67
CA ARG A 129 -19.42 27.47 -18.50
C ARG A 129 -20.48 26.39 -18.33
N ASP A 130 -20.99 25.88 -19.44
CA ASP A 130 -21.89 24.73 -19.53
C ASP A 130 -21.37 23.49 -18.77
N ILE A 131 -20.09 23.16 -18.90
CA ILE A 131 -19.47 22.03 -18.19
C ILE A 131 -19.44 22.28 -16.67
N ILE A 132 -19.24 23.53 -16.27
CA ILE A 132 -19.24 23.93 -14.85
C ILE A 132 -20.64 23.88 -14.25
N ASP A 133 -21.65 24.30 -15.00
CA ASP A 133 -23.06 24.22 -14.56
C ASP A 133 -23.45 22.74 -14.38
N VAL A 134 -23.12 21.89 -15.37
CA VAL A 134 -23.25 20.42 -15.30
C VAL A 134 -22.58 19.82 -14.08
N PHE A 135 -21.35 20.23 -13.78
CA PHE A 135 -20.63 19.79 -12.59
C PHE A 135 -21.31 20.25 -11.30
N SER A 136 -21.73 21.52 -11.24
CA SER A 136 -22.31 22.13 -10.04
C SER A 136 -23.68 21.53 -9.69
N ASP A 137 -24.46 21.18 -10.71
CA ASP A 137 -25.77 20.53 -10.58
C ASP A 137 -25.68 19.03 -10.25
N ALA A 138 -24.51 18.41 -10.47
CA ALA A 138 -24.33 16.99 -10.23
C ALA A 138 -24.66 16.64 -8.77
N LYS A 139 -25.57 15.68 -8.58
CA LYS A 139 -26.00 15.24 -7.25
C LYS A 139 -25.09 14.14 -6.71
N ILE A 140 -24.67 14.33 -5.46
CA ILE A 140 -23.91 13.37 -4.66
C ILE A 140 -24.82 12.82 -3.57
N ARG A 141 -24.89 11.49 -3.48
CA ARG A 141 -25.61 10.80 -2.41
C ARG A 141 -24.85 10.89 -1.09
N ILE A 142 -25.58 11.14 -0.02
CA ILE A 142 -25.07 11.27 1.34
C ILE A 142 -25.84 10.30 2.23
N ILE A 143 -25.11 9.51 3.01
CA ILE A 143 -25.64 8.70 4.11
C ILE A 143 -25.20 9.38 5.40
N GLU A 144 -26.15 9.91 6.15
CA GLU A 144 -25.90 10.68 7.37
C GLU A 144 -26.33 9.89 8.60
N PHE A 145 -25.39 9.68 9.52
CA PHE A 145 -25.61 9.11 10.83
C PHE A 145 -25.90 10.22 11.84
N ARG A 146 -27.00 10.09 12.59
CA ARG A 146 -27.41 10.97 13.69
C ARG A 146 -27.65 10.16 14.95
N LEU A 147 -27.24 10.70 16.09
CA LEU A 147 -27.59 10.15 17.41
C LEU A 147 -28.92 10.72 17.88
N VAL A 148 -29.88 9.85 18.21
CA VAL A 148 -31.24 10.22 18.63
C VAL A 148 -31.49 9.74 20.06
N ASN A 149 -32.15 10.58 20.88
CA ASN A 149 -32.68 10.29 22.22
C ASN A 149 -31.73 9.68 23.27
N THR A 150 -30.81 10.45 23.87
CA THR A 150 -30.25 10.22 25.24
C THR A 150 -29.36 11.42 25.65
N PRO A 151 -29.00 11.62 26.95
CA PRO A 151 -28.16 12.75 27.41
C PRO A 151 -26.82 12.80 26.65
N PRO A 152 -26.07 13.93 26.70
CA PRO A 152 -24.82 14.07 25.94
C PRO A 152 -23.91 12.87 26.18
N LEU A 153 -23.77 12.05 25.14
CA LEU A 153 -22.83 10.94 25.14
C LEU A 153 -21.43 11.48 25.45
N ASP A 154 -20.73 10.81 26.36
CA ASP A 154 -19.31 11.09 26.62
C ASP A 154 -18.56 11.18 25.28
N VAL A 155 -17.72 12.21 25.14
CA VAL A 155 -16.98 12.52 23.91
C VAL A 155 -16.17 11.30 23.46
N LEU A 156 -15.64 10.53 24.42
CA LEU A 156 -14.90 9.29 24.16
C LEU A 156 -15.78 8.20 23.53
N LEU A 157 -17.04 8.10 23.92
CA LEU A 157 -17.95 7.08 23.41
C LEU A 157 -18.45 7.44 22.01
N GLN A 158 -18.73 8.73 21.75
CA GLN A 158 -19.04 9.21 20.40
C GLN A 158 -17.86 8.98 19.44
N ASP A 159 -16.64 9.26 19.89
CA ASP A 159 -15.42 9.01 19.12
C ASP A 159 -15.25 7.51 18.79
N LYS A 160 -15.52 6.62 19.75
CA LYS A 160 -15.49 5.17 19.53
C LYS A 160 -16.50 4.74 18.46
N VAL A 161 -17.72 5.30 18.46
CA VAL A 161 -18.76 5.00 17.47
C VAL A 161 -18.33 5.46 16.07
N LYS A 162 -17.84 6.70 15.94
CA LYS A 162 -17.33 7.24 14.66
C LYS A 162 -16.24 6.37 14.05
N LYS A 163 -15.28 5.95 14.88
CA LYS A 163 -14.16 5.08 14.49
C LYS A 163 -14.61 3.69 14.07
N GLU A 164 -15.61 3.13 14.73
CA GLU A 164 -16.14 1.83 14.37
C GLU A 164 -16.85 1.90 13.01
N ILE A 165 -17.71 2.91 12.78
CA ILE A 165 -18.34 3.14 11.46
C ILE A 165 -17.25 3.30 10.39
N PHE A 166 -16.25 4.16 10.63
CA PHE A 166 -15.11 4.36 9.75
C PHE A 166 -14.41 3.04 9.41
N SER A 167 -14.12 2.21 10.42
CA SER A 167 -13.42 0.94 10.26
C SER A 167 -14.25 -0.03 9.42
N ARG A 168 -15.56 -0.13 9.63
CA ARG A 168 -16.45 -1.02 8.87
C ARG A 168 -16.53 -0.65 7.40
N TYR A 169 -16.70 0.64 7.08
CA TYR A 169 -16.75 1.11 5.69
C TYR A 169 -15.42 0.90 4.94
N ASN A 170 -14.29 1.00 5.63
CA ASN A 170 -12.97 0.84 5.01
C ASN A 170 -12.43 -0.61 5.01
N SER A 171 -12.95 -1.51 5.85
CA SER A 171 -12.37 -2.85 6.06
C SER A 171 -12.81 -3.94 5.07
N GLY A 172 -13.68 -3.63 4.11
CA GLY A 172 -14.17 -4.57 3.08
C GLY A 172 -13.63 -4.35 1.65
N ILE A 173 -12.97 -3.22 1.38
CA ILE A 173 -12.60 -2.85 0.01
C ILE A 173 -11.33 -3.60 -0.41
N THR A 174 -11.47 -4.50 -1.39
CA THR A 174 -10.33 -5.21 -1.99
C THR A 174 -10.12 -4.68 -3.41
N PRO A 175 -8.97 -4.05 -3.74
CA PRO A 175 -8.69 -3.56 -5.10
C PRO A 175 -8.76 -4.69 -6.13
N LEU A 176 -9.16 -4.36 -7.36
CA LEU A 176 -8.96 -5.27 -8.49
C LEU A 176 -7.47 -5.42 -8.79
N LYS A 177 -7.05 -6.65 -9.07
CA LYS A 177 -5.74 -6.93 -9.67
C LYS A 177 -5.76 -6.54 -11.14
N LYS A 178 -4.57 -6.29 -11.71
CA LYS A 178 -4.45 -5.97 -13.14
C LYS A 178 -5.17 -7.00 -14.02
N ASP A 179 -4.97 -8.29 -13.76
CA ASP A 179 -5.59 -9.36 -14.55
C ASP A 179 -7.12 -9.38 -14.41
N GLU A 180 -7.67 -8.91 -13.29
CA GLU A 180 -9.12 -8.78 -13.07
C GLU A 180 -9.68 -7.55 -13.82
N ILE A 181 -8.95 -6.44 -13.84
CA ILE A 181 -9.32 -5.24 -14.62
C ILE A 181 -9.33 -5.58 -16.10
N ASP A 182 -8.25 -6.19 -16.59
CA ASP A 182 -8.16 -6.51 -18.00
C ASP A 182 -9.28 -7.49 -18.42
N ASN A 183 -9.58 -8.51 -17.61
CA ASN A 183 -10.70 -9.41 -17.90
C ASN A 183 -12.04 -8.68 -18.04
N ALA A 184 -12.26 -7.62 -17.25
CA ALA A 184 -13.46 -6.81 -17.36
C ALA A 184 -13.45 -5.99 -18.66
N ILE A 185 -12.32 -5.33 -18.98
CA ILE A 185 -12.18 -4.53 -20.20
C ILE A 185 -12.45 -5.36 -21.47
N TYR A 186 -11.90 -6.59 -21.53
CA TYR A 186 -12.01 -7.47 -22.70
C TYR A 186 -13.16 -8.48 -22.59
N ASP A 187 -14.19 -8.20 -21.79
CA ASP A 187 -15.31 -9.14 -21.59
C ASP A 187 -16.14 -9.31 -22.87
N ASN A 188 -16.23 -8.26 -23.70
CA ASN A 188 -16.92 -8.28 -25.00
C ASN A 188 -15.97 -8.50 -26.19
N ASP A 189 -14.69 -8.83 -25.94
CA ASP A 189 -13.70 -9.03 -27.00
C ASP A 189 -13.75 -10.47 -27.53
N ASP A 190 -14.07 -10.63 -28.82
CA ASP A 190 -14.30 -11.95 -29.42
C ASP A 190 -13.06 -12.84 -29.37
N LEU A 191 -11.87 -12.30 -29.69
CA LEU A 191 -10.60 -13.05 -29.65
C LEU A 191 -10.26 -13.50 -28.22
N SER A 192 -10.40 -12.61 -27.23
CA SER A 192 -10.20 -12.95 -25.82
C SER A 192 -11.14 -14.05 -25.35
N ASN A 193 -12.42 -13.97 -25.73
CA ASN A 193 -13.42 -14.97 -25.38
C ASN A 193 -13.14 -16.32 -26.06
N PHE A 194 -12.67 -16.31 -27.31
CA PHE A 194 -12.24 -17.51 -28.02
C PHE A 194 -11.08 -18.23 -27.31
N PHE A 195 -10.02 -17.51 -26.95
CA PHE A 195 -8.91 -18.07 -26.17
C PHE A 195 -9.35 -18.55 -24.78
N LYS A 196 -10.23 -17.79 -24.10
CA LYS A 196 -10.77 -18.14 -22.78
C LYS A 196 -11.55 -19.44 -22.84
N GLN A 197 -12.39 -19.64 -23.85
CA GLN A 197 -13.13 -20.88 -24.09
C GLN A 197 -12.17 -22.04 -24.37
N HIS A 198 -11.17 -21.85 -25.25
CA HIS A 198 -10.15 -22.87 -25.52
C HIS A 198 -9.42 -23.34 -24.26
N TYR A 199 -9.03 -22.42 -23.37
CA TYR A 199 -8.38 -22.78 -22.10
C TYR A 199 -9.31 -23.49 -21.10
N GLN A 200 -10.64 -23.31 -21.22
CA GLN A 200 -11.62 -24.02 -20.40
C GLN A 200 -11.81 -25.46 -20.93
N ASP A 201 -11.92 -25.60 -22.25
CA ASP A 201 -12.15 -26.89 -22.92
C ASP A 201 -10.88 -27.76 -22.97
N ASN A 202 -9.70 -27.14 -23.00
CA ASN A 202 -8.40 -27.81 -23.05
C ASN A 202 -7.53 -27.52 -21.80
N PRO A 203 -7.75 -28.20 -20.67
CA PRO A 203 -6.97 -28.01 -19.44
C PRO A 203 -5.46 -28.24 -19.61
N ARG A 204 -5.07 -29.11 -20.56
CA ARG A 204 -3.66 -29.40 -20.89
C ARG A 204 -2.93 -28.16 -21.39
N ASP A 205 -3.57 -27.38 -22.26
CA ASP A 205 -2.97 -26.18 -22.86
C ASP A 205 -2.87 -25.05 -21.85
N LYS A 206 -3.89 -24.94 -20.98
CA LYS A 206 -3.86 -24.06 -19.81
C LYS A 206 -2.67 -24.39 -18.88
N GLU A 207 -2.45 -25.67 -18.61
CA GLU A 207 -1.33 -26.15 -17.82
C GLU A 207 0.03 -25.89 -18.51
N LEU A 208 0.10 -26.10 -19.83
CA LEU A 208 1.29 -25.91 -20.65
C LEU A 208 1.81 -24.47 -20.56
N VAL A 209 0.93 -23.49 -20.80
CA VAL A 209 1.28 -22.07 -20.70
C VAL A 209 1.70 -21.71 -19.27
N PHE A 210 1.00 -22.23 -18.26
CA PHE A 210 1.35 -21.96 -16.87
C PHE A 210 2.73 -22.51 -16.49
N LYS A 211 3.04 -23.73 -16.90
CA LYS A 211 4.31 -24.42 -16.62
C LYS A 211 5.50 -23.77 -17.30
N ASN A 212 5.32 -23.21 -18.51
CA ASN A 212 6.39 -22.57 -19.26
C ASN A 212 6.72 -21.16 -18.74
N PHE A 213 5.71 -20.33 -18.47
CA PHE A 213 5.92 -18.88 -18.30
C PHE A 213 5.67 -18.36 -16.88
N PHE A 214 5.15 -19.17 -15.97
CA PHE A 214 4.83 -18.75 -14.59
C PHE A 214 5.73 -19.40 -13.55
N LYS A 215 5.87 -18.71 -12.41
CA LYS A 215 6.58 -19.24 -11.25
C LYS A 215 5.77 -20.39 -10.66
N GLN A 216 6.40 -21.55 -10.53
CA GLN A 216 5.76 -22.73 -9.95
C GLN A 216 5.59 -22.55 -8.43
N PRO A 217 4.37 -22.73 -7.89
CA PRO A 217 4.15 -22.66 -6.45
C PRO A 217 4.71 -23.89 -5.73
N VAL A 218 4.98 -23.74 -4.43
CA VAL A 218 5.48 -24.84 -3.57
C VAL A 218 4.44 -25.96 -3.44
N ASN A 219 3.15 -25.58 -3.41
CA ASN A 219 2.05 -26.51 -3.32
C ASN A 219 1.45 -26.80 -4.70
N PRO A 220 0.92 -28.02 -4.94
CA PRO A 220 0.25 -28.36 -6.19
C PRO A 220 -0.88 -27.37 -6.51
N VAL A 221 -0.96 -26.96 -7.77
CA VAL A 221 -2.02 -26.07 -8.24
C VAL A 221 -3.29 -26.88 -8.43
N VAL A 222 -4.35 -26.56 -7.67
CA VAL A 222 -5.66 -27.23 -7.79
C VAL A 222 -6.41 -26.76 -9.04
N ASP A 223 -6.31 -25.48 -9.39
CA ASP A 223 -6.83 -24.91 -10.65
C ASP A 223 -5.91 -23.79 -11.14
N TYR A 224 -5.56 -23.85 -12.42
CA TYR A 224 -4.68 -22.86 -13.06
C TYR A 224 -5.45 -21.55 -13.32
N PRO A 225 -4.86 -20.38 -12.96
CA PRO A 225 -5.57 -19.11 -13.00
C PRO A 225 -5.73 -18.56 -14.43
N ILE A 226 -6.87 -18.86 -15.07
CA ILE A 226 -7.20 -18.43 -16.46
C ILE A 226 -7.01 -16.91 -16.65
N ALA A 227 -7.48 -16.08 -15.72
CA ALA A 227 -7.32 -14.61 -15.80
C ALA A 227 -5.85 -14.17 -15.98
N LYS A 228 -4.93 -14.82 -15.24
CA LYS A 228 -3.49 -14.52 -15.34
C LYS A 228 -2.90 -14.99 -16.66
N ILE A 229 -3.36 -16.16 -17.12
CA ILE A 229 -2.93 -16.75 -18.39
C ILE A 229 -3.42 -15.88 -19.56
N MET A 230 -4.65 -15.37 -19.51
CA MET A 230 -5.18 -14.43 -20.50
C MET A 230 -4.41 -13.11 -20.53
N SER A 231 -4.10 -12.54 -19.36
CA SER A 231 -3.26 -11.33 -19.25
C SER A 231 -1.86 -11.53 -19.83
N PHE A 232 -1.28 -12.71 -19.65
CA PHE A 232 -0.03 -13.08 -20.32
C PHE A 232 -0.23 -13.23 -21.84
N THR A 233 -1.25 -13.95 -22.28
CA THR A 233 -1.55 -14.25 -23.69
C THR A 233 -1.78 -12.97 -24.51
N ARG A 234 -2.60 -12.04 -24.01
CA ARG A 234 -2.81 -10.73 -24.65
C ARG A 234 -1.51 -9.95 -24.78
N ARG A 235 -0.65 -10.00 -23.76
CA ARG A 235 0.66 -9.35 -23.81
C ARG A 235 1.59 -10.01 -24.83
N SER A 236 1.70 -11.34 -24.84
CA SER A 236 2.63 -12.05 -25.72
C SER A 236 2.29 -11.86 -27.19
N LEU A 237 0.99 -11.86 -27.55
CA LEU A 237 0.52 -11.66 -28.92
C LEU A 237 0.99 -10.33 -29.52
N VAL A 238 1.05 -9.26 -28.72
CA VAL A 238 1.38 -7.90 -29.23
C VAL A 238 2.76 -7.39 -28.81
N LEU A 239 3.52 -8.15 -28.00
CA LEU A 239 4.81 -7.69 -27.51
C LEU A 239 5.82 -7.47 -28.65
N ALA A 240 5.75 -8.27 -29.72
CA ALA A 240 6.58 -8.10 -30.90
C ALA A 240 6.31 -6.77 -31.64
N LEU A 241 5.10 -6.22 -31.51
CA LEU A 241 4.74 -4.92 -32.07
C LEU A 241 5.20 -3.74 -31.21
N TYR A 242 5.73 -3.99 -30.00
CA TYR A 242 6.13 -2.96 -29.05
C TYR A 242 7.65 -2.92 -28.84
N PRO A 243 8.36 -1.93 -29.40
CA PRO A 243 9.81 -1.88 -29.30
C PRO A 243 10.33 -1.86 -27.86
N ILE A 244 11.33 -2.71 -27.60
CA ILE A 244 11.76 -3.04 -26.24
C ILE A 244 12.32 -1.82 -25.49
N ASN A 245 13.00 -0.88 -26.17
CA ASN A 245 13.47 0.35 -25.54
C ASN A 245 12.34 1.22 -24.98
N TYR A 246 11.15 1.24 -25.59
CA TYR A 246 9.98 1.93 -25.06
C TYR A 246 9.27 1.10 -23.99
N TYR A 247 9.18 -0.22 -24.18
CA TYR A 247 8.65 -1.15 -23.19
C TYR A 247 9.37 -1.05 -21.83
N VAL A 248 10.70 -0.95 -21.86
CA VAL A 248 11.60 -0.88 -20.69
C VAL A 248 11.50 0.44 -19.92
N ARG A 249 11.15 1.55 -20.60
CA ARG A 249 11.04 2.90 -19.97
C ARG A 249 9.84 3.03 -19.03
N GLY A 250 8.88 2.10 -19.09
CA GLY A 250 7.78 1.95 -18.12
C GLY A 250 6.67 3.02 -18.15
N THR A 251 6.90 4.21 -18.72
CA THR A 251 5.88 5.27 -18.79
C THR A 251 4.84 4.96 -19.87
N GLY A 252 3.62 4.63 -19.46
CA GLY A 252 2.51 4.38 -20.39
C GLY A 252 2.46 2.97 -20.98
N ARG A 253 3.35 2.06 -20.55
CA ARG A 253 3.46 0.67 -21.04
C ARG A 253 2.12 -0.05 -21.12
N THR A 254 1.33 0.00 -20.06
CA THR A 254 0.03 -0.70 -20.02
C THR A 254 -0.94 -0.15 -21.04
N ASN A 255 -1.01 1.17 -21.20
CA ASN A 255 -1.94 1.81 -22.14
C ASN A 255 -1.57 1.49 -23.59
N ILE A 256 -0.28 1.51 -23.93
CA ILE A 256 0.19 1.15 -25.27
C ILE A 256 -0.10 -0.33 -25.57
N LEU A 257 0.18 -1.23 -24.62
CA LEU A 257 -0.14 -2.66 -24.78
C LEU A 257 -1.64 -2.90 -24.98
N SER A 258 -2.50 -2.20 -24.24
CA SER A 258 -3.96 -2.30 -24.43
C SER A 258 -4.37 -1.88 -25.84
N LYS A 259 -3.93 -0.70 -26.29
CA LYS A 259 -4.26 -0.21 -27.64
C LYS A 259 -3.72 -1.09 -28.77
N LEU A 260 -2.51 -1.63 -28.60
CA LEU A 260 -1.94 -2.58 -29.56
C LEU A 260 -2.77 -3.86 -29.60
N TYR A 261 -3.27 -4.32 -28.46
CA TYR A 261 -4.14 -5.49 -28.39
C TYR A 261 -5.53 -5.24 -28.99
N GLU A 262 -6.14 -4.09 -28.71
CA GLU A 262 -7.40 -3.66 -29.35
C GLU A 262 -7.24 -3.68 -30.88
N TYR A 263 -6.22 -3.00 -31.40
CA TYR A 263 -5.91 -3.00 -32.84
C TYR A 263 -5.65 -4.42 -33.38
N PHE A 264 -4.91 -5.25 -32.65
CA PHE A 264 -4.63 -6.63 -33.05
C PHE A 264 -5.90 -7.50 -33.06
N SER A 265 -6.80 -7.31 -32.10
CA SER A 265 -8.07 -8.03 -32.02
C SER A 265 -9.00 -7.63 -33.17
N ASP A 266 -9.18 -6.32 -33.38
CA ASP A 266 -10.03 -5.76 -34.44
C ASP A 266 -9.59 -6.20 -35.85
N THR A 267 -8.29 -6.37 -36.06
CA THR A 267 -7.73 -6.83 -37.34
C THR A 267 -7.81 -8.34 -37.54
N ASN A 268 -8.11 -9.13 -36.51
CA ASN A 268 -8.11 -10.60 -36.54
C ASN A 268 -9.45 -11.23 -36.14
N VAL A 269 -10.55 -10.48 -36.15
CA VAL A 269 -11.90 -10.96 -35.77
C VAL A 269 -12.30 -12.22 -36.56
N GLU A 270 -11.97 -12.30 -37.85
CA GLU A 270 -12.30 -13.46 -38.71
C GLU A 270 -11.25 -14.59 -38.70
N ASN A 271 -10.08 -14.38 -38.08
CA ASN A 271 -8.92 -15.29 -38.12
C ASN A 271 -8.56 -15.91 -36.76
N GLN A 272 -9.49 -15.94 -35.81
CA GLN A 272 -9.27 -16.36 -34.42
C GLN A 272 -8.61 -17.74 -34.30
N GLN A 273 -9.07 -18.72 -35.08
CA GLN A 273 -8.52 -20.08 -35.07
C GLN A 273 -7.07 -20.11 -35.57
N THR A 274 -6.76 -19.37 -36.62
CA THR A 274 -5.40 -19.29 -37.19
C THR A 274 -4.43 -18.66 -36.18
N VAL A 275 -4.86 -17.59 -35.52
CA VAL A 275 -4.08 -16.93 -34.46
C VAL A 275 -3.83 -17.89 -33.29
N LEU A 276 -4.85 -18.64 -32.88
CA LEU A 276 -4.74 -19.62 -31.81
C LEU A 276 -3.76 -20.75 -32.15
N ASN A 277 -3.86 -21.32 -33.35
CA ASN A 277 -2.97 -22.40 -33.79
C ASN A 277 -1.52 -21.94 -33.85
N LYS A 278 -1.24 -20.80 -34.53
CA LYS A 278 0.11 -20.21 -34.61
C LYS A 278 0.68 -19.85 -33.24
N TYR A 279 -0.17 -19.48 -32.29
CA TYR A 279 0.24 -19.21 -30.92
C TYR A 279 0.66 -20.51 -30.22
N PHE A 280 -0.17 -21.56 -30.25
CA PHE A 280 0.13 -22.81 -29.57
C PHE A 280 1.29 -23.59 -30.19
N GLU A 281 1.49 -23.52 -31.51
CA GLU A 281 2.69 -24.06 -32.18
C GLU A 281 3.99 -23.54 -31.52
N LYS A 282 4.06 -22.24 -31.22
CA LYS A 282 5.22 -21.63 -30.53
C LYS A 282 5.31 -22.07 -29.07
N ILE A 283 4.18 -22.17 -28.37
CA ILE A 283 4.14 -22.58 -26.96
C ILE A 283 4.60 -24.04 -26.81
N GLU A 284 4.18 -24.91 -27.72
CA GLU A 284 4.59 -26.32 -27.77
C GLU A 284 6.07 -26.46 -28.10
N PHE A 285 6.56 -25.72 -29.10
CA PHE A 285 7.98 -25.66 -29.43
C PHE A 285 8.85 -25.25 -28.23
N LEU A 286 8.48 -24.18 -27.52
CA LEU A 286 9.20 -23.73 -26.32
C LEU A 286 9.06 -24.71 -25.14
N ASN A 287 7.97 -25.49 -25.08
CA ASN A 287 7.87 -26.57 -24.11
C ASN A 287 8.87 -27.69 -24.40
N LYS A 288 9.12 -28.02 -25.68
CA LYS A 288 10.16 -29.00 -26.05
C LYS A 288 11.54 -28.52 -25.62
N VAL A 289 11.88 -27.25 -25.83
CA VAL A 289 13.11 -26.62 -25.31
C VAL A 289 13.23 -26.81 -23.80
N ARG A 290 12.17 -26.54 -23.05
CA ARG A 290 12.16 -26.71 -21.59
C ARG A 290 12.34 -28.16 -21.16
N ILE A 291 11.71 -29.11 -21.83
CA ILE A 291 11.85 -30.54 -21.55
C ILE A 291 13.27 -30.99 -21.86
N TYR A 292 13.82 -30.62 -23.02
CA TYR A 292 15.19 -30.92 -23.41
C TYR A 292 16.21 -30.37 -22.42
N SER A 293 16.05 -29.11 -21.98
CA SER A 293 16.91 -28.54 -20.94
C SER A 293 16.88 -29.37 -19.66
N LYS A 294 15.69 -29.86 -19.25
CA LYS A 294 15.56 -30.69 -18.05
C LYS A 294 16.21 -32.06 -18.21
N GLU A 295 16.09 -32.68 -19.38
CA GLU A 295 16.71 -33.98 -19.68
C GLU A 295 18.24 -33.91 -19.73
N LYS A 296 18.80 -32.75 -20.11
CA LYS A 296 20.24 -32.48 -20.17
C LYS A 296 20.82 -31.80 -18.93
N ASP A 297 20.01 -31.57 -17.90
CA ASP A 297 20.37 -30.82 -16.68
C ASP A 297 20.91 -29.40 -16.99
N PHE A 298 20.39 -28.78 -18.04
CA PHE A 298 20.69 -27.41 -18.44
C PHE A 298 19.84 -26.41 -17.67
N ASP A 299 20.48 -25.31 -17.25
CA ASP A 299 19.79 -24.19 -16.63
C ASP A 299 18.79 -23.57 -17.61
N ASN A 300 17.54 -23.42 -17.17
CA ASN A 300 16.49 -22.77 -17.93
C ASN A 300 15.53 -22.05 -16.98
N ASN A 301 14.92 -20.97 -17.45
CA ASN A 301 13.90 -20.27 -16.69
C ASN A 301 12.80 -19.64 -17.55
N ARG A 302 11.69 -19.33 -16.89
CA ARG A 302 10.47 -18.78 -17.52
C ARG A 302 10.67 -17.47 -18.28
N LEU A 303 11.63 -16.63 -17.88
CA LEU A 303 11.87 -15.32 -18.52
C LEU A 303 12.70 -15.49 -19.79
N ALA A 304 13.61 -16.46 -19.84
CA ALA A 304 14.28 -16.85 -21.06
C ALA A 304 13.25 -17.33 -22.10
N LEU A 305 12.38 -18.27 -21.72
CA LEU A 305 11.30 -18.76 -22.59
C LEU A 305 10.37 -17.63 -23.07
N GLU A 306 10.04 -16.66 -22.22
CA GLU A 306 9.24 -15.49 -22.62
C GLU A 306 9.95 -14.62 -23.66
N CYS A 307 11.27 -14.44 -23.56
CA CYS A 307 12.05 -13.69 -24.56
C CYS A 307 12.12 -14.44 -25.89
N PHE A 308 12.28 -15.76 -25.85
CA PHE A 308 12.23 -16.58 -27.08
C PHE A 308 10.83 -16.57 -27.70
N LEU A 309 9.74 -16.58 -26.92
CA LEU A 309 8.38 -16.40 -27.44
C LEU A 309 8.24 -15.07 -28.20
N TRP A 310 8.75 -13.98 -27.63
CA TRP A 310 8.81 -12.68 -28.31
C TRP A 310 9.60 -12.75 -29.62
N GLY A 311 10.76 -13.42 -29.61
CA GLY A 311 11.60 -13.58 -30.79
C GLY A 311 10.93 -14.39 -31.91
N LEU A 312 10.24 -15.47 -31.56
CA LEU A 312 9.48 -16.29 -32.52
C LEU A 312 8.32 -15.50 -33.15
N HIS A 313 7.65 -14.62 -32.39
CA HIS A 313 6.65 -13.72 -32.96
C HIS A 313 7.24 -12.70 -33.94
N ILE A 314 8.50 -12.31 -33.78
CA ILE A 314 9.19 -11.45 -34.75
C ILE A 314 9.47 -12.21 -36.04
N LEU A 315 9.86 -13.49 -35.96
CA LEU A 315 10.06 -14.32 -37.15
C LEU A 315 8.77 -14.41 -37.99
N ASP A 316 7.61 -14.58 -37.34
CA ASP A 316 6.31 -14.51 -38.02
C ASP A 316 6.05 -13.17 -38.71
N LEU A 317 6.42 -12.04 -38.09
CA LEU A 317 6.21 -10.70 -38.66
C LEU A 317 7.12 -10.43 -39.88
N GLU A 318 8.26 -11.11 -39.95
CA GLU A 318 9.18 -11.06 -41.08
C GLU A 318 8.94 -12.16 -42.11
N ASP A 319 7.85 -12.93 -41.97
CA ASP A 319 7.50 -14.07 -42.82
C ASP A 319 8.64 -15.13 -42.91
N ILE A 320 9.34 -15.37 -41.80
CA ILE A 320 10.44 -16.34 -41.71
C ILE A 320 9.91 -17.65 -41.12
N GLU A 321 9.88 -18.68 -41.96
CA GLU A 321 9.62 -20.04 -41.49
C GLU A 321 10.84 -20.63 -40.79
N TYR A 322 10.61 -21.29 -39.65
CA TYR A 322 11.60 -22.08 -38.95
C TYR A 322 11.13 -23.52 -38.81
N VAL A 323 12.06 -24.46 -38.93
CA VAL A 323 11.76 -25.89 -38.78
C VAL A 323 11.80 -26.25 -37.29
N ASP A 324 10.74 -26.87 -36.80
CA ASP A 324 10.71 -27.52 -35.48
C ASP A 324 11.61 -28.77 -35.51
N SER A 325 12.92 -28.56 -35.30
CA SER A 325 13.96 -29.60 -35.30
C SER A 325 14.62 -29.75 -33.93
N ASP A 326 15.05 -30.97 -33.61
CA ASP A 326 15.82 -31.27 -32.39
C ASP A 326 17.12 -30.46 -32.32
N GLU A 327 17.71 -30.14 -33.47
CA GLU A 327 18.88 -29.27 -33.58
C GLU A 327 18.55 -27.86 -33.06
N PHE A 328 17.48 -27.24 -33.55
CA PHE A 328 17.11 -25.89 -33.13
C PHE A 328 16.68 -25.83 -31.65
N ILE A 329 15.99 -26.88 -31.18
CA ILE A 329 15.64 -27.05 -29.76
C ILE A 329 16.91 -27.10 -28.90
N SER A 330 17.91 -27.89 -29.32
CA SER A 330 19.18 -28.00 -28.61
C SER A 330 19.98 -26.70 -28.64
N GLU A 331 20.01 -25.98 -29.77
CA GLU A 331 20.70 -24.69 -29.90
C GLU A 331 20.13 -23.65 -28.92
N ILE A 332 18.81 -23.53 -28.83
CA ILE A 332 18.15 -22.62 -27.89
C ILE A 332 18.45 -23.03 -26.45
N ALA A 333 18.32 -24.32 -26.13
CA ALA A 333 18.56 -24.82 -24.78
C ALA A 333 20.01 -24.56 -24.31
N SER A 334 20.99 -24.82 -25.18
CA SER A 334 22.41 -24.51 -24.91
C SER A 334 22.64 -23.02 -24.72
N HIS A 335 22.09 -22.18 -25.61
CA HIS A 335 22.23 -20.71 -25.50
C HIS A 335 21.68 -20.18 -24.17
N ILE A 336 20.51 -20.66 -23.73
CA ILE A 336 19.92 -20.26 -22.45
C ILE A 336 20.81 -20.67 -21.28
N HIS A 337 21.36 -21.89 -21.29
CA HIS A 337 22.22 -22.39 -20.23
C HIS A 337 23.53 -21.60 -20.13
N GLU A 338 24.23 -21.41 -21.25
CA GLU A 338 25.50 -20.67 -21.31
C GLU A 338 25.33 -19.19 -20.90
N ASN A 339 24.16 -18.60 -21.19
CA ASN A 339 23.86 -17.20 -20.94
C ASN A 339 22.85 -17.00 -19.80
N ILE A 340 22.71 -17.97 -18.89
CA ILE A 340 21.68 -17.92 -17.84
C ILE A 340 21.78 -16.67 -16.95
N SER A 341 23.00 -16.13 -16.78
CA SER A 341 23.28 -14.89 -16.07
C SER A 341 22.62 -13.66 -16.70
N TYR A 342 22.35 -13.66 -18.01
CA TYR A 342 21.60 -12.62 -18.71
C TYR A 342 20.09 -12.78 -18.52
N TYR A 343 19.63 -14.00 -18.26
CA TYR A 343 18.23 -14.34 -18.01
C TYR A 343 17.86 -14.34 -16.52
N THR A 344 18.40 -13.42 -15.73
CA THR A 344 18.13 -13.37 -14.28
C THR A 344 16.63 -13.35 -13.97
N LEU A 345 16.23 -13.97 -12.85
CA LEU A 345 14.83 -13.94 -12.38
C LEU A 345 14.44 -12.62 -11.68
N VAL A 346 15.27 -11.58 -11.80
CA VAL A 346 15.03 -10.25 -11.22
C VAL A 346 13.79 -9.61 -11.87
N ASP A 347 12.92 -9.02 -11.05
CA ASP A 347 11.65 -8.46 -11.51
C ASP A 347 11.80 -7.39 -12.61
N TYR A 348 10.75 -7.21 -13.40
CA TYR A 348 10.59 -6.21 -14.47
C TYR A 348 10.70 -4.72 -14.04
N ASN A 349 11.20 -4.44 -12.85
CA ASN A 349 11.45 -3.08 -12.36
C ASN A 349 12.87 -2.60 -12.66
N PHE A 350 13.75 -3.49 -13.10
CA PHE A 350 15.14 -3.18 -13.40
C PHE A 350 15.34 -3.10 -14.92
N SER A 351 15.41 -1.88 -15.43
CA SER A 351 15.39 -1.60 -16.87
C SER A 351 16.59 -2.20 -17.62
N SER A 352 17.77 -2.23 -16.99
CA SER A 352 18.98 -2.82 -17.56
C SER A 352 18.83 -4.32 -17.80
N GLU A 353 18.34 -5.05 -16.80
CA GLU A 353 18.24 -6.51 -16.80
C GLU A 353 17.19 -6.99 -17.80
N ILE A 354 16.09 -6.22 -17.98
CA ILE A 354 15.11 -6.51 -19.03
C ILE A 354 15.74 -6.34 -20.41
N MET A 355 16.46 -5.23 -20.61
CA MET A 355 17.13 -4.97 -21.89
C MET A 355 18.15 -6.07 -22.21
N THR A 356 18.97 -6.48 -21.26
CA THR A 356 19.97 -7.54 -21.44
C THR A 356 19.34 -8.86 -21.91
N ARG A 357 18.17 -9.24 -21.37
CA ARG A 357 17.45 -10.47 -21.78
C ARG A 357 17.06 -10.45 -23.25
N PHE A 358 16.36 -9.38 -23.66
CA PHE A 358 15.89 -9.24 -25.03
C PHE A 358 17.05 -9.08 -26.02
N LEU A 359 18.12 -8.36 -25.64
CA LEU A 359 19.33 -8.24 -26.45
C LEU A 359 19.99 -9.61 -26.67
N SER A 360 20.18 -10.40 -25.62
CA SER A 360 20.79 -11.74 -25.72
C SER A 360 19.97 -12.67 -26.64
N THR A 361 18.64 -12.65 -26.54
CA THR A 361 17.78 -13.43 -27.43
C THR A 361 17.82 -12.93 -28.86
N SER A 362 17.80 -11.61 -29.06
CA SER A 362 17.84 -11.00 -30.39
C SER A 362 19.16 -11.28 -31.12
N GLU A 363 20.29 -11.27 -30.41
CA GLU A 363 21.60 -11.54 -30.99
C GLU A 363 21.69 -13.00 -31.48
N PHE A 364 21.16 -13.94 -30.69
CA PHE A 364 21.09 -15.35 -31.08
C PHE A 364 20.23 -15.57 -32.33
N LEU A 365 19.00 -15.06 -32.34
CA LEU A 365 18.09 -15.23 -33.48
C LEU A 365 18.57 -14.47 -34.72
N SER A 366 19.15 -13.28 -34.55
CA SER A 366 19.74 -12.50 -35.64
C SER A 366 20.86 -13.24 -36.33
N LYS A 367 21.77 -13.87 -35.58
CA LYS A 367 22.85 -14.70 -36.14
C LYS A 367 22.31 -15.93 -36.89
N ARG A 368 21.29 -16.59 -36.33
CA ARG A 368 20.75 -17.84 -36.89
C ARG A 368 19.95 -17.67 -38.18
N PHE A 369 19.14 -16.61 -38.25
CA PHE A 369 18.22 -16.35 -39.38
C PHE A 369 18.68 -15.19 -40.28
N GLN A 370 19.82 -14.57 -39.97
CA GLN A 370 20.39 -13.45 -40.72
C GLN A 370 19.44 -12.24 -40.86
N ILE A 371 18.67 -11.96 -39.82
CA ILE A 371 17.73 -10.83 -39.77
C ILE A 371 18.08 -9.80 -38.72
N SER A 372 17.76 -8.52 -38.98
CA SER A 372 17.97 -7.46 -38.00
C SER A 372 16.75 -7.33 -37.08
N PHE A 373 17.00 -7.43 -35.78
CA PHE A 373 16.01 -7.17 -34.72
C PHE A 373 15.97 -5.68 -34.31
N ASP A 374 16.79 -4.81 -34.92
CA ASP A 374 16.99 -3.43 -34.46
C ASP A 374 15.69 -2.62 -34.43
N LYS A 375 14.79 -2.86 -35.40
CA LYS A 375 13.48 -2.20 -35.48
C LYS A 375 12.56 -2.54 -34.30
N TYR A 376 12.67 -3.74 -33.76
CA TYR A 376 11.91 -4.21 -32.59
C TYR A 376 12.57 -3.88 -31.25
N ILE A 377 13.83 -3.40 -31.27
CA ILE A 377 14.54 -3.00 -30.06
C ILE A 377 14.52 -1.48 -29.90
N THR A 378 14.82 -0.72 -30.95
CA THR A 378 15.03 0.73 -30.88
C THR A 378 13.91 1.59 -31.48
N ALA A 379 12.97 0.97 -32.20
CA ALA A 379 11.92 1.58 -33.03
C ALA A 379 12.46 2.41 -34.21
N ASP A 380 12.00 2.09 -35.42
CA ASP A 380 12.23 2.91 -36.61
C ASP A 380 11.30 4.15 -36.65
N GLU A 381 11.48 5.03 -37.63
CA GLU A 381 10.69 6.26 -37.76
C GLU A 381 9.20 6.00 -38.00
N GLU A 382 8.84 4.88 -38.65
CA GLU A 382 7.45 4.50 -38.89
C GLU A 382 6.78 4.01 -37.60
N THR A 383 7.45 3.14 -36.84
CA THR A 383 6.98 2.63 -35.55
C THR A 383 6.89 3.76 -34.52
N LYS A 384 7.83 4.73 -34.55
CA LYS A 384 7.71 5.96 -33.75
C LYS A 384 6.47 6.77 -34.12
N LYS A 385 6.08 6.85 -35.40
CA LYS A 385 4.85 7.52 -35.83
C LYS A 385 3.61 6.76 -35.37
N LYS A 386 3.54 5.44 -35.57
CA LYS A 386 2.43 4.59 -35.09
C LYS A 386 2.25 4.68 -33.57
N ILE A 387 3.33 4.57 -32.78
CA ILE A 387 3.27 4.74 -31.31
C ILE A 387 2.82 6.16 -30.91
N LYS A 388 3.23 7.19 -31.67
CA LYS A 388 2.74 8.55 -31.46
C LYS A 388 1.25 8.69 -31.82
N GLU A 389 0.77 8.00 -32.84
CA GLU A 389 -0.66 7.97 -33.23
C GLU A 389 -1.51 7.26 -32.18
N PHE A 390 -1.10 6.08 -31.69
CA PHE A 390 -1.74 5.44 -30.53
C PHE A 390 -1.68 6.33 -29.26
N SER A 391 -0.78 7.30 -29.21
CA SER A 391 -0.69 8.28 -28.11
C SER A 391 -1.52 9.55 -28.33
N LYS A 392 -2.03 9.82 -29.54
CA LYS A 392 -2.90 10.96 -29.83
C LYS A 392 -4.32 10.68 -29.31
N PRO A 393 -5.01 11.69 -28.74
CA PRO A 393 -6.43 11.58 -28.46
C PRO A 393 -7.21 11.55 -29.77
N GLU A 394 -8.24 10.71 -29.87
CA GLU A 394 -9.27 10.88 -30.91
C GLU A 394 -9.90 12.25 -30.71
N GLU A 395 -9.87 13.09 -31.74
CA GLU A 395 -10.59 14.36 -31.74
C GLU A 395 -12.07 14.06 -32.01
N SER A 396 -12.85 13.76 -30.96
CA SER A 396 -14.31 13.76 -31.09
C SER A 396 -14.80 15.20 -31.11
N SER A 397 -15.40 15.57 -32.23
CA SER A 397 -15.98 16.89 -32.46
C SER A 397 -17.46 16.89 -32.10
N THR A 398 -17.82 16.89 -30.81
CA THR A 398 -19.04 17.53 -30.24
C THR A 398 -19.09 17.45 -28.71
N ARG A 399 -18.65 18.51 -28.02
CA ARG A 399 -18.32 18.49 -26.57
C ARG A 399 -19.51 18.32 -25.60
N LEU A 400 -20.74 18.59 -26.03
CA LEU A 400 -21.92 18.71 -25.15
C LEU A 400 -22.97 17.62 -25.42
N ALA A 401 -23.23 17.32 -26.70
CA ALA A 401 -24.13 16.23 -27.09
C ALA A 401 -23.63 14.86 -26.57
N GLU A 402 -22.31 14.63 -26.60
CA GLU A 402 -21.69 13.43 -26.02
C GLU A 402 -21.91 13.37 -24.50
N LEU A 403 -21.73 14.49 -23.78
CA LEU A 403 -21.95 14.54 -22.32
C LEU A 403 -23.42 14.30 -21.95
N GLU A 404 -24.36 14.87 -22.69
CA GLU A 404 -25.79 14.61 -22.47
C GLU A 404 -26.16 13.15 -22.75
N SER A 405 -25.64 12.55 -23.83
CA SER A 405 -25.90 11.14 -24.15
C SER A 405 -25.30 10.15 -23.14
N LEU A 406 -24.21 10.53 -22.46
CA LEU A 406 -23.51 9.69 -21.49
C LEU A 406 -24.05 9.83 -20.07
N ARG A 407 -24.89 10.83 -19.80
CA ARG A 407 -25.40 11.12 -18.46
C ARG A 407 -26.48 10.14 -18.06
N LEU A 408 -26.26 9.48 -16.92
CA LEU A 408 -27.24 8.60 -16.31
C LEU A 408 -28.41 9.37 -15.72
N SER A 409 -29.62 8.88 -15.95
CA SER A 409 -30.73 9.16 -15.05
C SER A 409 -30.37 8.59 -13.67
N LYS A 410 -30.48 9.41 -12.61
CA LYS A 410 -30.18 8.97 -11.23
C LYS A 410 -31.48 8.62 -10.51
N PRO A 411 -31.97 7.38 -10.58
CA PRO A 411 -33.09 6.96 -9.75
C PRO A 411 -32.68 7.01 -8.27
N GLU A 412 -33.64 7.26 -7.39
CA GLU A 412 -33.40 7.16 -5.96
C GLU A 412 -33.16 5.68 -5.59
N PRO A 413 -32.19 5.38 -4.71
CA PRO A 413 -31.92 4.01 -4.30
C PRO A 413 -33.14 3.42 -3.60
N VAL A 414 -33.44 2.16 -3.92
CA VAL A 414 -34.53 1.41 -3.29
C VAL A 414 -33.99 0.69 -2.06
N ASN A 415 -34.76 0.67 -0.98
CA ASN A 415 -34.46 -0.17 0.18
C ASN A 415 -35.08 -1.54 -0.04
N ASN A 416 -34.24 -2.56 -0.18
CA ASN A 416 -34.68 -3.94 -0.30
C ASN A 416 -34.26 -4.70 0.96
N SER A 417 -35.16 -5.51 1.53
CA SER A 417 -34.77 -6.45 2.58
C SER A 417 -33.87 -7.55 2.00
N ILE A 418 -33.07 -8.20 2.84
CA ILE A 418 -32.28 -9.35 2.40
C ILE A 418 -33.21 -10.47 1.91
N ASP A 419 -34.34 -10.68 2.56
CA ASP A 419 -35.35 -11.66 2.13
C ASP A 419 -35.89 -11.35 0.72
N ASP A 420 -36.20 -10.08 0.42
CA ASP A 420 -36.64 -9.68 -0.93
C ASP A 420 -35.58 -9.95 -1.99
N ILE A 421 -34.31 -9.62 -1.68
CA ILE A 421 -33.19 -9.86 -2.59
C ILE A 421 -33.04 -11.36 -2.85
N ILE A 422 -33.12 -12.20 -1.80
CA ILE A 422 -33.05 -13.66 -1.91
C ILE A 422 -34.22 -14.19 -2.76
N ARG A 423 -35.46 -13.75 -2.50
CA ARG A 423 -36.64 -14.16 -3.29
C ARG A 423 -36.49 -13.84 -4.77
N VAL A 424 -35.97 -12.66 -5.11
CA VAL A 424 -35.72 -12.27 -6.51
C VAL A 424 -34.61 -13.13 -7.12
N MET A 425 -33.57 -13.49 -6.36
CA MET A 425 -32.53 -14.43 -6.77
C MET A 425 -33.08 -15.83 -7.04
N THR A 426 -33.95 -16.36 -6.18
CA THR A 426 -34.60 -17.67 -6.36
C THR A 426 -35.44 -17.72 -7.64
N ARG A 427 -36.03 -16.58 -8.04
CA ARG A 427 -36.78 -16.44 -9.31
C ARG A 427 -35.90 -16.36 -10.55
N ARG A 428 -34.59 -16.59 -10.43
CA ARG A 428 -33.60 -16.59 -11.54
C ARG A 428 -33.49 -15.27 -12.30
N ARG A 429 -33.86 -14.14 -11.68
CA ARG A 429 -33.79 -12.80 -12.29
C ARG A 429 -32.61 -11.96 -11.79
N TYR A 430 -31.65 -12.58 -11.12
CA TYR A 430 -30.55 -11.87 -10.47
C TYR A 430 -29.22 -12.56 -10.79
N MET A 431 -28.41 -11.91 -11.63
CA MET A 431 -27.09 -12.37 -12.02
C MET A 431 -26.06 -11.78 -11.06
N ILE A 432 -25.75 -12.52 -9.99
CA ILE A 432 -24.79 -12.09 -8.95
C ILE A 432 -23.37 -12.02 -9.49
N ARG A 433 -23.06 -12.91 -10.43
CA ARG A 433 -21.71 -13.03 -11.00
C ARG A 433 -21.77 -12.94 -12.53
N PRO A 434 -21.80 -11.71 -13.06
CA PRO A 434 -21.49 -11.42 -14.47
C PRO A 434 -20.07 -11.86 -14.83
N SER A 435 -19.81 -12.04 -16.11
CA SER A 435 -18.53 -12.53 -16.68
C SER A 435 -17.33 -11.63 -16.39
N TYR A 436 -17.53 -10.31 -16.31
CA TYR A 436 -16.50 -9.32 -15.97
C TYR A 436 -16.20 -9.22 -14.47
N GLN A 437 -17.05 -9.76 -13.59
CA GLN A 437 -16.79 -9.75 -12.14
C GLN A 437 -15.65 -10.70 -11.77
N ARG A 438 -14.94 -10.37 -10.68
CA ARG A 438 -13.92 -11.26 -10.13
C ARG A 438 -14.53 -12.48 -9.40
N LYS A 439 -13.73 -13.54 -9.28
CA LYS A 439 -14.05 -14.70 -8.42
C LYS A 439 -14.16 -14.28 -6.95
N GLU A 440 -14.85 -15.09 -6.14
CA GLU A 440 -14.99 -14.85 -4.70
C GLU A 440 -13.61 -14.87 -3.99
N VAL A 441 -13.25 -13.74 -3.38
CA VAL A 441 -11.94 -13.52 -2.74
C VAL A 441 -12.05 -13.22 -1.25
N ILE A 442 -13.26 -13.02 -0.72
CA ILE A 442 -13.46 -12.65 0.67
C ILE A 442 -13.04 -13.79 1.62
N ASN A 443 -12.38 -13.42 2.73
CA ASN A 443 -12.03 -14.36 3.78
C ASN A 443 -13.12 -14.41 4.86
N ILE A 444 -13.19 -15.51 5.60
CA ILE A 444 -14.20 -15.73 6.65
C ILE A 444 -14.19 -14.61 7.71
N ASN A 445 -13.02 -14.05 8.05
CA ASN A 445 -12.94 -12.97 9.03
C ASN A 445 -13.64 -11.68 8.55
N LYS A 446 -13.41 -11.28 7.28
CA LYS A 446 -14.10 -10.12 6.68
C LYS A 446 -15.58 -10.41 6.46
N ALA A 447 -15.94 -11.63 6.05
CA ALA A 447 -17.32 -12.05 5.92
C ALA A 447 -18.06 -11.99 7.27
N SER A 448 -17.44 -12.47 8.35
CA SER A 448 -17.98 -12.39 9.72
C SER A 448 -18.19 -10.94 10.16
N ALA A 449 -17.29 -10.02 9.79
CA ALA A 449 -17.45 -8.60 10.10
C ALA A 449 -18.62 -7.93 9.36
N ILE A 450 -19.00 -8.40 8.18
CA ILE A 450 -20.20 -7.94 7.46
C ILE A 450 -21.46 -8.40 8.20
N ILE A 451 -21.53 -9.68 8.56
CA ILE A 451 -22.67 -10.23 9.34
C ILE A 451 -22.81 -9.52 10.69
N GLU A 452 -21.71 -9.27 11.40
CA GLU A 452 -21.73 -8.51 12.64
C GLU A 452 -22.25 -7.07 12.44
N SER A 453 -21.95 -6.44 11.29
CA SER A 453 -22.47 -5.09 10.99
C SER A 453 -23.99 -5.10 10.81
N ILE A 454 -24.52 -6.14 10.17
CA ILE A 454 -25.96 -6.33 9.97
C ILE A 454 -26.67 -6.54 11.30
N LEU A 455 -26.15 -7.42 12.15
CA LEU A 455 -26.69 -7.68 13.49
C LEU A 455 -26.66 -6.44 14.40
N LEU A 456 -25.71 -5.52 14.17
CA LEU A 456 -25.61 -4.23 14.85
C LEU A 456 -26.46 -3.13 14.21
N GLY A 457 -27.16 -3.39 13.11
CA GLY A 457 -27.96 -2.39 12.39
C GLY A 457 -27.13 -1.34 11.65
N ILE A 458 -25.83 -1.57 11.44
CA ILE A 458 -24.95 -0.66 10.70
C ILE A 458 -25.24 -0.82 9.21
N LYS A 459 -25.81 0.23 8.59
CA LYS A 459 -26.07 0.26 7.15
C LYS A 459 -24.80 -0.04 6.36
N LEU A 460 -24.91 -0.97 5.42
CA LEU A 460 -23.86 -1.32 4.48
C LEU A 460 -23.82 -0.30 3.32
N PRO A 461 -22.69 -0.21 2.58
CA PRO A 461 -22.66 0.54 1.33
C PRO A 461 -23.78 0.07 0.36
N PRO A 462 -24.16 0.87 -0.64
CA PRO A 462 -25.17 0.45 -1.62
C PRO A 462 -24.67 -0.69 -2.53
N ILE A 463 -25.59 -1.48 -3.06
CA ILE A 463 -25.37 -2.46 -4.14
C ILE A 463 -25.77 -1.82 -5.45
N PHE A 464 -24.95 -1.98 -6.48
CA PHE A 464 -25.22 -1.43 -7.81
C PHE A 464 -25.66 -2.56 -8.74
N VAL A 465 -26.81 -2.37 -9.37
CA VAL A 465 -27.46 -3.35 -10.24
C VAL A 465 -27.77 -2.71 -11.57
N PHE A 466 -27.44 -3.38 -12.67
CA PHE A 466 -27.87 -3.02 -14.01
C PHE A 466 -29.05 -3.90 -14.41
N LYS A 467 -30.20 -3.28 -14.69
CA LYS A 467 -31.39 -4.00 -15.13
C LYS A 467 -31.43 -4.00 -16.66
N ARG A 468 -31.17 -5.18 -17.21
CA ARG A 468 -31.15 -5.44 -18.65
C ARG A 468 -32.55 -5.39 -19.26
N THR A 469 -32.60 -5.26 -20.58
CA THR A 469 -33.84 -5.26 -21.37
C THR A 469 -34.61 -6.59 -21.30
N ASP A 470 -33.93 -7.70 -21.01
CA ASP A 470 -34.52 -9.03 -20.77
C ASP A 470 -35.11 -9.20 -19.35
N GLY A 471 -35.00 -8.19 -18.49
CA GLY A 471 -35.49 -8.18 -17.12
C GLY A 471 -34.56 -8.87 -16.10
N ILE A 472 -33.34 -9.23 -16.48
CA ILE A 472 -32.31 -9.73 -15.57
C ILE A 472 -31.61 -8.55 -14.88
N ASN A 473 -31.49 -8.65 -13.56
CA ASN A 473 -30.75 -7.73 -12.70
C ASN A 473 -29.30 -8.21 -12.54
N GLU A 474 -28.37 -7.49 -13.14
CA GLU A 474 -26.96 -7.81 -13.19
C GLU A 474 -26.18 -7.04 -12.11
N VAL A 475 -25.40 -7.72 -11.26
CA VAL A 475 -24.69 -7.06 -10.15
C VAL A 475 -23.36 -6.44 -10.62
N ILE A 476 -23.31 -5.11 -10.65
CA ILE A 476 -22.13 -4.31 -11.02
C ILE A 476 -21.20 -4.14 -9.80
N ASP A 477 -21.74 -3.90 -8.61
CA ASP A 477 -20.94 -3.83 -7.38
C ASP A 477 -21.75 -4.31 -6.17
N GLY A 478 -21.08 -4.94 -5.22
CA GLY A 478 -21.73 -5.55 -4.05
C GLY A 478 -21.78 -7.07 -4.07
N GLN A 479 -21.26 -7.70 -5.12
CA GLN A 479 -21.15 -9.16 -5.26
C GLN A 479 -20.63 -9.85 -3.98
N GLN A 480 -19.50 -9.40 -3.41
CA GLN A 480 -18.91 -10.05 -2.23
C GLN A 480 -19.79 -9.92 -0.97
N ARG A 481 -20.60 -8.87 -0.87
CA ARG A 481 -21.55 -8.67 0.23
C ARG A 481 -22.73 -9.63 0.08
N LEU A 482 -23.29 -9.74 -1.12
CA LEU A 482 -24.35 -10.70 -1.42
C LEU A 482 -23.90 -12.16 -1.24
N LEU A 483 -22.72 -12.51 -1.75
CA LEU A 483 -22.15 -13.86 -1.58
C LEU A 483 -21.88 -14.19 -0.10
N THR A 484 -21.50 -13.20 0.72
CA THR A 484 -21.33 -13.39 2.16
C THR A 484 -22.67 -13.71 2.84
N LEU A 485 -23.73 -12.99 2.47
CA LEU A 485 -25.07 -13.22 3.01
C LEU A 485 -25.56 -14.61 2.65
N LEU A 486 -25.53 -14.95 1.36
CA LEU A 486 -25.93 -16.27 0.87
C LEU A 486 -25.06 -17.38 1.46
N GLY A 487 -23.75 -17.16 1.55
CA GLY A 487 -22.82 -18.11 2.16
C GLY A 487 -23.10 -18.33 3.65
N PHE A 488 -23.51 -17.30 4.40
CA PHE A 488 -23.85 -17.44 5.82
C PHE A 488 -25.20 -18.15 6.02
N ILE A 489 -26.23 -17.74 5.28
CA ILE A 489 -27.58 -18.33 5.33
C ILE A 489 -27.57 -19.78 4.81
N GLY A 490 -26.69 -20.07 3.84
CA GLY A 490 -26.58 -21.38 3.22
C GLY A 490 -27.46 -21.54 1.96
N GLU A 491 -27.74 -20.44 1.27
CA GLU A 491 -28.50 -20.42 0.01
C GLU A 491 -27.56 -20.52 -1.20
N ASP A 492 -28.07 -21.09 -2.28
CA ASP A 492 -27.39 -21.19 -3.58
C ASP A 492 -27.79 -20.02 -4.51
N TYR A 493 -26.96 -19.77 -5.52
CA TYR A 493 -27.23 -18.74 -6.53
C TYR A 493 -26.93 -19.25 -7.95
N LEU A 494 -27.41 -18.53 -8.97
CA LEU A 494 -27.06 -18.81 -10.35
C LEU A 494 -25.75 -18.14 -10.75
N ASP A 495 -24.84 -18.94 -11.32
CA ASP A 495 -23.59 -18.45 -11.89
C ASP A 495 -23.75 -17.87 -13.31
N GLU A 496 -22.65 -17.40 -13.88
CA GLU A 496 -22.53 -16.86 -15.24
C GLU A 496 -23.03 -17.82 -16.35
N ASN A 497 -23.13 -19.11 -16.07
CA ASN A 497 -23.58 -20.15 -17.01
C ASN A 497 -24.99 -20.66 -16.70
N ASN A 498 -25.77 -19.93 -15.88
CA ASN A 498 -27.09 -20.33 -15.38
C ASN A 498 -27.09 -21.66 -14.60
N LYS A 499 -25.96 -22.04 -13.99
CA LYS A 499 -25.85 -23.21 -13.10
C LYS A 499 -26.01 -22.79 -11.64
N LEU A 500 -26.70 -23.61 -10.86
CA LEU A 500 -26.77 -23.47 -9.41
C LEU A 500 -25.37 -23.71 -8.81
N SER A 501 -24.87 -22.71 -8.10
CA SER A 501 -23.57 -22.74 -7.43
C SER A 501 -23.70 -22.20 -6.02
N SER A 502 -22.92 -22.75 -5.10
CA SER A 502 -22.80 -22.24 -3.73
C SER A 502 -21.65 -21.24 -3.60
N SER A 503 -21.68 -20.39 -2.58
CA SER A 503 -20.54 -19.55 -2.21
C SER A 503 -19.34 -20.41 -1.78
N LYS A 504 -18.12 -19.91 -1.99
CA LYS A 504 -16.90 -20.54 -1.48
C LYS A 504 -16.94 -20.72 0.03
N ASN A 505 -17.58 -19.81 0.75
CA ASN A 505 -17.74 -19.85 2.20
C ASN A 505 -19.13 -20.38 2.59
N HIS A 506 -19.68 -21.37 1.88
CA HIS A 506 -21.02 -21.89 2.19
C HIS A 506 -21.10 -22.44 3.62
N LYS A 507 -22.13 -22.01 4.37
CA LYS A 507 -22.44 -22.33 5.77
C LYS A 507 -21.26 -22.07 6.72
N PHE A 508 -20.55 -20.96 6.54
CA PHE A 508 -19.42 -20.62 7.40
C PHE A 508 -19.86 -20.21 8.81
N LYS A 509 -18.96 -20.42 9.78
CA LYS A 509 -19.14 -20.00 11.18
C LYS A 509 -18.46 -18.66 11.43
N LEU A 510 -19.10 -17.80 12.24
CA LEU A 510 -18.58 -16.49 12.59
C LEU A 510 -17.26 -16.61 13.36
N ARG A 511 -16.27 -15.77 13.02
CA ARG A 511 -14.95 -15.77 13.69
C ARG A 511 -14.37 -14.35 13.82
N LYS A 512 -13.65 -14.11 14.91
CA LYS A 512 -12.94 -12.86 15.23
C LYS A 512 -13.87 -11.63 15.26
N LEU A 513 -15.08 -11.81 15.75
CA LEU A 513 -16.01 -10.71 16.04
C LEU A 513 -15.41 -9.77 17.08
N ARG A 514 -15.60 -8.47 16.90
CA ARG A 514 -15.00 -7.44 17.76
C ARG A 514 -15.92 -7.04 18.91
N ILE A 515 -17.20 -6.97 18.62
CA ILE A 515 -18.25 -6.47 19.50
C ILE A 515 -19.07 -7.67 20.00
N LEU A 516 -19.69 -8.42 19.08
CA LEU A 516 -20.54 -9.57 19.40
C LEU A 516 -19.70 -10.84 19.59
N LYS A 517 -18.78 -10.82 20.57
CA LYS A 517 -17.79 -11.89 20.77
C LYS A 517 -18.42 -13.23 21.13
N GLU A 518 -19.58 -13.21 21.75
CA GLU A 518 -20.42 -14.35 22.13
C GLU A 518 -20.93 -15.16 20.93
N LEU A 519 -21.08 -14.53 19.76
CA LEU A 519 -21.51 -15.19 18.53
C LEU A 519 -20.35 -15.84 17.75
N ASN A 520 -19.11 -15.76 18.26
CA ASN A 520 -17.99 -16.44 17.63
C ASN A 520 -18.18 -17.97 17.69
N GLY A 521 -18.11 -18.61 16.52
CA GLY A 521 -18.33 -20.05 16.37
C GLY A 521 -19.75 -20.43 15.95
N SER A 522 -20.69 -19.49 16.01
CA SER A 522 -22.08 -19.69 15.60
C SER A 522 -22.22 -19.67 14.07
N SER A 523 -23.08 -20.54 13.55
CA SER A 523 -23.61 -20.52 12.18
C SER A 523 -25.01 -19.89 12.16
N PHE A 524 -25.59 -19.66 10.98
CA PHE A 524 -26.93 -19.08 10.86
C PHE A 524 -28.00 -19.88 11.61
N THR A 525 -27.89 -21.21 11.64
CA THR A 525 -28.82 -22.09 12.38
C THR A 525 -28.64 -22.05 13.90
N ASP A 526 -27.48 -21.59 14.37
CA ASP A 526 -27.17 -21.47 15.80
C ASP A 526 -27.68 -20.13 16.38
N LEU A 527 -28.17 -19.22 15.53
CA LEU A 527 -28.69 -17.91 15.93
C LEU A 527 -30.14 -18.00 16.45
N THR A 528 -30.47 -17.11 17.37
CA THR A 528 -31.85 -16.94 17.85
C THR A 528 -32.79 -16.49 16.71
N GLU A 529 -34.10 -16.72 16.86
CA GLU A 529 -35.08 -16.26 15.85
C GLU A 529 -34.97 -14.73 15.63
N GLU A 530 -34.86 -13.94 16.70
CA GLU A 530 -34.70 -12.48 16.59
C GLU A 530 -33.44 -12.05 15.82
N GLU A 531 -32.33 -12.78 15.96
CA GLU A 531 -31.10 -12.49 15.23
C GLU A 531 -31.19 -12.90 13.76
N ARG A 532 -31.88 -13.99 13.46
CA ARG A 532 -32.15 -14.43 12.08
C ARG A 532 -33.07 -13.43 11.37
N ASP A 533 -34.16 -13.03 12.03
CA ASP A 533 -35.09 -12.02 11.50
C ASP A 533 -34.36 -10.70 11.25
N LYS A 534 -33.48 -10.26 12.16
CA LYS A 534 -32.63 -9.08 11.94
C LYS A 534 -31.77 -9.17 10.70
N ILE A 535 -31.26 -10.35 10.35
CA ILE A 535 -30.49 -10.55 9.13
C ILE A 535 -31.42 -10.49 7.92
N LEU A 536 -32.54 -11.20 7.92
CA LEU A 536 -33.46 -11.28 6.79
C LEU A 536 -34.16 -9.94 6.48
N ASP A 537 -34.55 -9.21 7.52
CA ASP A 537 -35.24 -7.91 7.43
C ASP A 537 -34.27 -6.74 7.20
N PHE A 538 -32.96 -6.97 7.26
CA PHE A 538 -31.99 -5.91 7.10
C PHE A 538 -32.11 -5.26 5.71
N GLN A 539 -32.36 -3.96 5.70
CA GLN A 539 -32.54 -3.21 4.47
C GLN A 539 -31.21 -2.74 3.89
N ILE A 540 -30.92 -3.18 2.66
CA ILE A 540 -29.77 -2.75 1.85
C ILE A 540 -30.25 -1.78 0.77
N TYR A 541 -29.49 -0.71 0.56
CA TYR A 541 -29.70 0.21 -0.55
C TYR A 541 -29.29 -0.43 -1.86
N VAL A 542 -30.22 -0.55 -2.79
CA VAL A 542 -29.98 -1.02 -4.16
C VAL A 542 -30.13 0.15 -5.11
N VAL A 543 -29.06 0.47 -5.84
CA VAL A 543 -29.06 1.43 -6.93
C VAL A 543 -29.28 0.65 -8.22
N GLU A 544 -30.49 0.74 -8.76
CA GLU A 544 -30.87 0.13 -10.04
C GLU A 544 -30.60 1.12 -11.17
N ILE A 545 -29.83 0.70 -12.19
CA ILE A 545 -29.61 1.43 -13.43
C ILE A 545 -30.38 0.68 -14.51
N ASP A 546 -31.43 1.32 -15.04
CA ASP A 546 -32.32 0.70 -16.03
C ASP A 546 -31.78 0.93 -17.45
N ALA A 547 -31.58 -0.16 -18.20
CA ALA A 547 -31.08 -0.13 -19.58
C ALA A 547 -32.01 0.61 -20.55
N ILE A 548 -33.32 0.61 -20.31
CA ILE A 548 -34.31 1.30 -21.15
C ILE A 548 -34.15 2.81 -20.98
N GLN A 549 -33.88 3.26 -19.76
CA GLN A 549 -33.66 4.69 -19.48
C GLN A 549 -32.25 5.15 -19.88
N ASN A 550 -31.28 4.22 -19.93
CA ASN A 550 -29.87 4.51 -20.14
C ASN A 550 -29.26 3.58 -21.21
N PRO A 551 -29.63 3.74 -22.50
CA PRO A 551 -29.24 2.79 -23.55
C PRO A 551 -27.75 2.79 -23.88
N TYR A 552 -27.03 3.88 -23.59
CA TYR A 552 -25.57 4.00 -23.81
C TYR A 552 -24.74 3.67 -22.56
N PHE A 553 -25.37 3.19 -21.49
CA PHE A 553 -24.66 2.87 -20.26
C PHE A 553 -23.86 1.57 -20.38
N ASP A 554 -22.57 1.64 -20.04
CA ASP A 554 -21.69 0.48 -19.96
C ASP A 554 -21.53 0.02 -18.48
N PRO A 555 -22.07 -1.16 -18.10
CA PRO A 555 -21.91 -1.70 -16.75
C PRO A 555 -20.45 -2.03 -16.41
N VAL A 556 -19.62 -2.37 -17.41
CA VAL A 556 -18.20 -2.69 -17.22
C VAL A 556 -17.41 -1.45 -16.83
N ASP A 557 -17.62 -0.33 -17.53
CA ASP A 557 -16.97 0.95 -17.18
C ASP A 557 -17.34 1.39 -15.76
N LEU A 558 -18.61 1.24 -15.33
CA LEU A 558 -18.99 1.54 -13.95
C LEU A 558 -18.33 0.59 -12.94
N PHE A 559 -18.29 -0.71 -13.21
CA PHE A 559 -17.59 -1.68 -12.37
C PHE A 559 -16.12 -1.29 -12.16
N ILE A 560 -15.43 -0.95 -13.25
CA ILE A 560 -14.03 -0.48 -13.22
C ILE A 560 -13.94 0.84 -12.47
N ARG A 561 -14.85 1.81 -12.67
CA ARG A 561 -14.83 3.10 -11.95
C ARG A 561 -14.93 2.93 -10.43
N LEU A 562 -15.79 2.03 -9.99
CA LEU A 562 -16.01 1.72 -8.58
C LEU A 562 -14.84 0.95 -7.96
N ASN A 563 -14.17 0.08 -8.73
CA ASN A 563 -13.21 -0.88 -8.20
C ASN A 563 -11.74 -0.70 -8.65
N ASP A 564 -11.45 0.18 -9.61
CA ASP A 564 -10.09 0.52 -10.06
C ASP A 564 -9.45 1.57 -9.14
N LYS A 565 -8.19 1.30 -8.76
CA LYS A 565 -7.38 2.15 -7.86
C LYS A 565 -8.15 2.62 -6.60
N PRO A 566 -8.84 1.77 -5.84
CA PRO A 566 -9.15 2.17 -4.48
C PRO A 566 -7.80 2.41 -3.82
N TYR A 567 -7.69 3.51 -3.09
CA TYR A 567 -6.55 3.74 -2.21
C TYR A 567 -7.00 3.23 -0.83
N PRO A 568 -7.09 1.91 -0.58
CA PRO A 568 -7.52 1.43 0.72
C PRO A 568 -6.51 1.86 1.77
N ILE A 569 -7.01 1.92 3.01
CA ILE A 569 -6.15 2.05 4.18
C ILE A 569 -5.22 0.84 4.18
N ARG A 570 -3.91 1.09 4.24
CA ARG A 570 -2.90 0.01 4.30
C ARG A 570 -3.07 -0.74 5.61
N GLU A 571 -3.22 -2.06 5.55
CA GLU A 571 -3.23 -2.89 6.76
C GLU A 571 -1.89 -2.75 7.50
N ASN A 572 -1.93 -2.71 8.84
CA ASN A 572 -0.75 -2.55 9.70
C ASN A 572 0.10 -1.30 9.38
N SER A 573 -0.56 -0.20 9.03
CA SER A 573 0.06 1.11 8.81
C SER A 573 -0.46 2.15 9.79
N PHE A 574 0.21 3.31 9.85
CA PHE A 574 -0.27 4.41 10.67
C PHE A 574 -1.64 4.93 10.23
N GLU A 575 -1.96 4.89 8.94
CA GLU A 575 -3.30 5.22 8.43
C GLU A 575 -4.40 4.38 9.09
N MET A 576 -4.10 3.11 9.36
CA MET A 576 -5.02 2.19 10.03
C MET A 576 -5.04 2.44 11.53
N TRP A 577 -3.87 2.56 12.18
CA TRP A 577 -3.81 2.77 13.64
C TRP A 577 -4.44 4.10 14.06
N ASN A 578 -4.28 5.15 13.26
CA ASN A 578 -4.92 6.46 13.47
C ASN A 578 -6.46 6.35 13.57
N SER A 579 -7.06 5.32 12.98
CA SER A 579 -8.51 5.15 12.97
C SER A 579 -9.10 4.43 14.17
N TRP A 580 -8.33 3.65 14.93
CA TRP A 580 -8.89 2.83 16.02
C TRP A 580 -8.04 2.83 17.28
N ALA A 581 -6.76 3.18 17.19
CA ALA A 581 -5.89 3.17 18.35
C ALA A 581 -6.20 4.33 19.30
N ASN A 582 -5.62 4.25 20.50
CA ASN A 582 -5.78 5.24 21.54
C ASN A 582 -5.41 6.67 21.07
N VAL A 583 -6.30 7.63 21.33
CA VAL A 583 -6.20 9.02 20.86
C VAL A 583 -4.98 9.73 21.41
N GLU A 584 -4.64 9.52 22.67
CA GLU A 584 -3.51 10.17 23.32
C GLU A 584 -2.20 9.74 22.66
N ILE A 585 -2.03 8.45 22.38
CA ILE A 585 -0.84 7.91 21.72
C ILE A 585 -0.70 8.46 20.30
N ILE A 586 -1.80 8.47 19.53
CA ILE A 586 -1.82 9.05 18.18
C ILE A 586 -1.45 10.54 18.22
N SER A 587 -1.99 11.28 19.18
CA SER A 587 -1.67 12.70 19.38
C SER A 587 -0.19 12.90 19.72
N GLU A 588 0.37 12.11 20.63
CA GLU A 588 1.80 12.18 21.00
C GLU A 588 2.73 11.87 19.81
N ILE A 589 2.39 10.90 18.96
CA ILE A 589 3.17 10.59 17.75
C ILE A 589 3.09 11.75 16.75
N LYS A 590 1.90 12.32 16.53
CA LYS A 590 1.73 13.50 15.64
C LYS A 590 2.47 14.73 16.17
N GLN A 591 2.49 14.94 17.49
CA GLN A 591 3.26 16.00 18.12
C GLN A 591 4.77 15.77 17.94
N LEU A 592 5.24 14.53 18.13
CA LEU A 592 6.64 14.17 17.86
C LEU A 592 7.00 14.44 16.40
N LYS A 593 6.16 14.01 15.45
CA LYS A 593 6.31 14.28 14.02
C LYS A 593 6.45 15.77 13.76
N LYS A 594 5.51 16.58 14.23
CA LYS A 594 5.54 18.05 14.07
C LYS A 594 6.84 18.67 14.61
N SER A 595 7.42 18.12 15.68
CA SER A 595 8.67 18.63 16.25
C SER A 595 9.94 18.30 15.45
N VAL A 596 9.87 17.37 14.48
CA VAL A 596 11.04 16.90 13.72
C VAL A 596 10.86 16.95 12.19
N ASP A 597 9.67 17.33 11.72
CA ASP A 597 9.23 17.27 10.31
C ASP A 597 10.07 18.13 9.35
N GLU A 598 10.81 19.11 9.86
CA GLU A 598 11.65 20.00 9.07
C GLU A 598 12.84 19.28 8.42
N TRP A 599 13.37 18.22 9.07
CA TRP A 599 14.58 17.54 8.60
C TRP A 599 14.54 16.01 8.75
N PHE A 600 13.80 15.47 9.72
CA PHE A 600 13.73 14.03 10.02
C PHE A 600 12.46 13.41 9.42
N PHE A 601 12.51 13.10 8.13
CA PHE A 601 11.40 12.54 7.37
C PHE A 601 11.89 11.57 6.29
N ILE A 602 11.04 10.62 5.89
CA ILE A 602 11.26 9.76 4.72
C ILE A 602 11.04 10.56 3.44
N LYS A 603 9.90 11.26 3.37
CA LYS A 603 9.52 12.09 2.23
C LYS A 603 9.05 13.46 2.73
N GLN A 604 9.58 14.51 2.10
CA GLN A 604 9.09 15.87 2.31
C GLN A 604 7.87 16.09 1.41
N ILE A 605 6.80 16.60 1.99
CA ILE A 605 5.62 17.04 1.24
C ILE A 605 5.93 18.45 0.75
N LYS A 606 6.16 18.61 -0.56
CA LYS A 606 6.55 19.90 -1.17
C LYS A 606 5.43 20.52 -2.00
N LYS A 607 4.56 19.70 -2.58
CA LYS A 607 3.45 20.13 -3.45
C LYS A 607 2.12 19.63 -2.89
N ALA A 608 1.02 20.32 -3.18
CA ALA A 608 -0.34 19.86 -2.87
C ALA A 608 -0.68 18.47 -3.46
N ASN A 609 0.04 18.06 -4.52
CA ASN A 609 -0.12 16.76 -5.17
C ASN A 609 0.80 15.67 -4.61
N ASP A 610 1.68 15.98 -3.65
CA ASP A 610 2.50 14.96 -3.01
C ASP A 610 1.64 14.08 -2.13
N ARG A 611 1.57 12.79 -2.48
CA ARG A 611 0.89 11.80 -1.65
C ARG A 611 1.54 11.74 -0.28
N ASP A 612 0.73 11.94 0.75
CA ASP A 612 1.10 11.74 2.15
C ASP A 612 0.28 10.59 2.74
N ARG A 613 0.94 9.45 2.91
CA ARG A 613 0.34 8.25 3.52
C ARG A 613 0.67 8.12 5.00
N MET A 614 1.04 9.22 5.66
CA MET A 614 1.48 9.23 7.05
C MET A 614 2.71 8.34 7.28
N GLU A 615 3.60 8.27 6.28
CA GLU A 615 4.79 7.39 6.30
C GLU A 615 5.80 7.86 7.35
N ASN A 616 5.82 9.16 7.65
CA ASN A 616 6.68 9.73 8.69
C ASN A 616 6.17 9.38 10.10
N GLU A 617 4.85 9.40 10.31
CA GLU A 617 4.21 8.94 11.54
C GLU A 617 4.38 7.42 11.72
N GLU A 618 4.30 6.65 10.63
CA GLU A 618 4.58 5.21 10.64
C GLU A 618 6.03 4.90 11.02
N LEU A 619 6.99 5.70 10.53
CA LEU A 619 8.39 5.61 10.94
C LEU A 619 8.52 5.81 12.45
N LEU A 620 7.99 6.92 12.99
CA LEU A 620 8.10 7.22 14.42
C LEU A 620 7.44 6.15 15.28
N THR A 621 6.28 5.63 14.85
CA THR A 621 5.60 4.52 15.52
C THR A 621 6.44 3.25 15.51
N SER A 622 7.09 2.94 14.38
CA SER A 622 7.98 1.79 14.25
C SER A 622 9.19 1.92 15.18
N LEU A 623 9.77 3.13 15.29
CA LEU A 623 10.85 3.41 16.23
C LEU A 623 10.38 3.27 17.68
N SER A 624 9.21 3.80 18.03
CA SER A 624 8.64 3.63 19.37
C SER A 624 8.34 2.17 19.71
N TYR A 625 7.95 1.35 18.72
CA TYR A 625 7.79 -0.09 18.89
C TYR A 625 9.12 -0.79 19.22
N ILE A 626 10.22 -0.41 18.56
CA ILE A 626 11.56 -0.95 18.84
C ILE A 626 11.99 -0.59 20.26
N GLU A 627 11.83 0.68 20.64
CA GLU A 627 12.13 1.19 21.99
C GLU A 627 11.32 0.47 23.08
N TYR A 628 10.02 0.23 22.84
CA TYR A 628 9.13 -0.44 23.80
C TYR A 628 9.61 -1.84 24.19
N TYR A 629 10.17 -2.58 23.23
CA TYR A 629 10.66 -3.94 23.43
C TYR A 629 12.16 -4.02 23.73
N ARG A 630 12.88 -2.89 23.82
CA ARG A 630 14.34 -2.85 24.06
C ARG A 630 14.80 -3.76 25.19
N ASP A 631 14.19 -3.63 26.36
CA ASP A 631 14.60 -4.34 27.57
C ASP A 631 13.91 -5.72 27.70
N SER A 632 13.25 -6.20 26.64
CA SER A 632 12.53 -7.46 26.64
C SER A 632 13.29 -8.55 25.90
N SER A 633 13.03 -9.82 26.27
CA SER A 633 13.47 -10.99 25.50
C SER A 633 12.93 -11.02 24.07
N SER A 634 11.95 -10.17 23.74
CA SER A 634 11.36 -10.04 22.41
C SER A 634 12.07 -9.03 21.51
N PHE A 635 13.08 -8.28 22.00
CA PHE A 635 13.83 -7.31 21.20
C PHE A 635 14.41 -7.89 19.89
N PRO A 636 15.04 -9.09 19.87
CA PRO A 636 15.59 -9.65 18.63
C PRO A 636 14.53 -9.93 17.57
N LYS A 637 13.25 -9.94 17.96
CA LYS A 637 12.13 -10.17 17.06
C LYS A 637 11.44 -8.87 16.63
N THR A 638 12.06 -7.70 16.81
CA THR A 638 11.48 -6.40 16.43
C THR A 638 11.92 -5.93 15.04
N ILE A 639 13.23 -5.86 14.80
CA ILE A 639 13.85 -5.57 13.50
C ILE A 639 14.57 -6.81 12.97
N ASP A 640 14.32 -7.14 11.72
CA ASP A 640 15.11 -8.09 10.94
C ASP A 640 16.12 -7.32 10.09
N VAL A 641 17.39 -7.72 10.15
CA VAL A 641 18.43 -7.31 9.21
C VAL A 641 18.89 -8.53 8.43
N TYR A 642 18.96 -8.43 7.12
CA TYR A 642 19.36 -9.53 6.24
C TYR A 642 20.06 -9.04 4.98
N GLN A 643 20.93 -9.86 4.42
CA GLN A 643 21.61 -9.59 3.16
C GLN A 643 20.76 -10.02 1.97
N LYS A 644 20.76 -9.22 0.90
CA LYS A 644 20.23 -9.59 -0.41
C LYS A 644 21.23 -9.11 -1.45
N THR A 645 21.85 -10.06 -2.16
CA THR A 645 22.88 -9.80 -3.18
C THR A 645 23.99 -8.90 -2.64
N ASP A 646 24.14 -7.72 -3.21
CA ASP A 646 25.11 -6.67 -2.97
C ASP A 646 24.75 -5.71 -1.82
N ARG A 647 23.62 -5.91 -1.11
CA ARG A 647 23.14 -4.94 -0.10
C ARG A 647 22.56 -5.59 1.14
N MET A 648 22.62 -4.85 2.26
CA MET A 648 21.84 -5.16 3.45
C MET A 648 20.46 -4.51 3.38
N ASN A 649 19.47 -5.20 3.93
CA ASN A 649 18.11 -4.73 4.06
C ASN A 649 17.68 -4.83 5.52
N SER A 650 16.83 -3.90 5.94
CA SER A 650 16.27 -3.88 7.29
C SER A 650 14.76 -3.65 7.23
N ARG A 651 14.01 -4.38 8.06
CA ARG A 651 12.56 -4.21 8.18
C ARG A 651 12.09 -4.56 9.58
N ILE A 652 10.92 -4.03 9.97
CA ILE A 652 10.18 -4.60 11.10
C ILE A 652 9.78 -6.04 10.74
N SER A 653 10.06 -6.97 11.65
CA SER A 653 9.87 -8.41 11.43
C SER A 653 8.44 -8.76 11.03
N THR A 654 7.45 -8.22 11.76
CA THR A 654 6.03 -8.40 11.48
C THR A 654 5.25 -7.19 11.97
N LYS A 655 4.77 -6.36 11.03
CA LYS A 655 3.93 -5.18 11.37
C LYS A 655 2.64 -5.53 12.11
N GLY A 656 2.14 -6.76 11.95
CA GLY A 656 1.01 -7.28 12.74
C GLY A 656 1.25 -7.24 14.25
N ARG A 657 2.51 -7.30 14.72
CA ARG A 657 2.85 -7.15 16.14
C ARG A 657 2.71 -5.71 16.62
N ILE A 658 2.95 -4.72 15.76
CA ILE A 658 2.67 -3.33 16.09
C ILE A 658 1.15 -3.17 16.26
N SER A 659 0.35 -3.70 15.35
CA SER A 659 -1.12 -3.70 15.49
C SER A 659 -1.58 -4.39 16.79
N ALA A 660 -1.02 -5.55 17.14
CA ALA A 660 -1.33 -6.20 18.40
C ALA A 660 -0.95 -5.35 19.62
N LEU A 661 0.22 -4.69 19.58
CA LEU A 661 0.65 -3.77 20.63
C LEU A 661 -0.28 -2.55 20.73
N MET A 662 -0.68 -1.94 19.62
CA MET A 662 -1.59 -0.79 19.62
C MET A 662 -2.97 -1.16 20.19
N LEU A 663 -3.43 -2.40 19.98
CA LEU A 663 -4.64 -2.91 20.61
C LEU A 663 -4.44 -3.07 22.12
N ASN A 664 -3.34 -3.71 22.54
CA ASN A 664 -3.01 -3.88 23.95
C ASN A 664 -2.91 -2.53 24.69
N ILE A 665 -2.26 -1.51 24.09
CA ILE A 665 -2.15 -0.16 24.67
C ILE A 665 -3.51 0.54 24.85
N THR A 666 -4.50 0.14 24.05
CA THR A 666 -5.86 0.67 24.16
C THR A 666 -6.57 0.07 25.38
N GLU A 667 -6.32 -1.21 25.69
CA GLU A 667 -6.96 -1.96 26.79
C GLU A 667 -6.19 -1.87 28.12
N ASP A 668 -4.85 -1.80 28.08
CA ASP A 668 -3.94 -1.86 29.23
C ASP A 668 -3.24 -0.50 29.46
N GLU A 669 -3.44 0.08 30.66
CA GLU A 669 -2.85 1.36 31.06
C GLU A 669 -1.33 1.31 31.28
N ASP A 670 -0.78 0.19 31.76
CA ASP A 670 0.66 0.07 32.03
C ASP A 670 1.43 -0.08 30.71
N ALA A 671 0.89 -0.87 29.78
CA ALA A 671 1.38 -0.91 28.41
C ALA A 671 1.35 0.49 27.77
N ARG A 672 0.30 1.27 28.02
CA ARG A 672 0.19 2.66 27.54
C ARG A 672 1.27 3.56 28.12
N LYS A 673 1.47 3.57 29.44
CA LYS A 673 2.52 4.37 30.11
C LYS A 673 3.91 4.01 29.59
N LYS A 674 4.18 2.71 29.42
CA LYS A 674 5.44 2.22 28.87
C LYS A 674 5.66 2.67 27.42
N PHE A 675 4.62 2.67 26.59
CA PHE A 675 4.72 3.15 25.21
C PHE A 675 4.91 4.68 25.13
N LYS A 676 4.27 5.46 26.01
CA LYS A 676 4.55 6.90 26.12
C LYS A 676 6.01 7.18 26.48
N LYS A 677 6.59 6.38 27.37
CA LYS A 677 8.04 6.44 27.67
C LYS A 677 8.87 6.15 26.41
N ALA A 678 8.51 5.12 25.65
CA ALA A 678 9.18 4.78 24.41
C ALA A 678 9.14 5.93 23.37
N ILE A 679 8.01 6.64 23.24
CA ILE A 679 7.91 7.84 22.38
C ILE A 679 8.90 8.95 22.83
N LYS A 680 9.03 9.16 24.15
CA LYS A 680 10.01 10.11 24.70
C LYS A 680 11.45 9.67 24.43
N ASP A 681 11.73 8.38 24.53
CA ASP A 681 13.05 7.82 24.21
C ASP A 681 13.40 7.97 22.73
N VAL A 682 12.43 7.79 21.82
CA VAL A 682 12.58 8.14 20.39
C VAL A 682 12.99 9.62 20.23
N LYS A 683 12.29 10.54 20.88
CA LYS A 683 12.63 11.98 20.82
C LYS A 683 14.08 12.24 21.27
N ASN A 684 14.51 11.59 22.35
CA ASN A 684 15.88 11.70 22.86
C ASN A 684 16.92 11.12 21.89
N ASN A 685 16.62 10.00 21.25
CA ASN A 685 17.49 9.39 20.24
C ASN A 685 17.58 10.24 18.96
N ILE A 686 16.49 10.87 18.52
CA ILE A 686 16.53 11.85 17.41
C ILE A 686 17.42 13.05 17.77
N LYS A 687 17.41 13.49 19.04
CA LYS A 687 18.35 14.52 19.52
C LYS A 687 19.79 14.05 19.39
N LYS A 688 20.14 12.80 19.75
CA LYS A 688 21.49 12.24 19.52
C LYS A 688 21.88 12.29 18.04
N ILE A 689 20.98 11.88 17.15
CA ILE A 689 21.20 11.94 15.69
C ILE A 689 21.51 13.38 15.26
N LYS A 690 20.72 14.36 15.71
CA LYS A 690 20.97 15.78 15.44
C LYS A 690 22.38 16.20 15.84
N PHE A 691 22.88 15.77 17.00
CA PHE A 691 24.25 16.07 17.44
C PHE A 691 25.32 15.42 16.57
N VAL A 692 25.11 14.19 16.10
CA VAL A 692 26.02 13.50 15.18
C VAL A 692 26.10 14.21 13.83
N LEU A 693 24.98 14.74 13.33
CA LEU A 693 24.94 15.40 12.01
C LEU A 693 25.66 16.76 12.01
N ILE A 694 25.60 17.51 13.11
CA ILE A 694 26.23 18.84 13.22
C ILE A 694 27.73 18.68 13.50
N ASP A 695 28.53 18.92 12.46
CA ASP A 695 29.99 18.84 12.48
C ASP A 695 30.70 20.20 12.28
N ARG A 696 29.94 21.26 12.01
CA ARG A 696 30.44 22.63 11.85
C ARG A 696 29.43 23.65 12.36
N ASP A 697 29.84 24.92 12.39
CA ASP A 697 28.96 26.02 12.73
C ASP A 697 27.90 26.23 11.65
N VAL A 698 26.65 26.33 12.06
CA VAL A 698 25.49 26.51 11.19
C VAL A 698 24.56 27.53 11.82
N LYS A 699 24.15 28.53 11.03
CA LYS A 699 23.20 29.52 11.47
C LYS A 699 21.86 28.87 11.79
N LYS A 700 21.12 29.44 12.74
CA LYS A 700 19.83 28.89 13.18
C LYS A 700 18.81 28.79 12.04
N GLU A 701 18.82 29.74 11.12
CA GLU A 701 17.96 29.80 9.94
C GLU A 701 18.23 28.67 8.93
N ASP A 702 19.50 28.30 8.75
CA ASP A 702 19.92 27.26 7.79
C ASP A 702 19.94 25.85 8.41
N LEU A 703 19.72 25.73 9.73
CA LEU A 703 19.93 24.49 10.47
C LEU A 703 19.06 23.34 9.95
N ALA A 704 17.81 23.60 9.59
CA ALA A 704 16.90 22.57 9.09
C ALA A 704 17.36 22.01 7.74
N ASP A 705 17.70 22.88 6.79
CA ASP A 705 18.18 22.47 5.47
C ASP A 705 19.56 21.80 5.55
N PHE A 706 20.44 22.26 6.44
CA PHE A 706 21.71 21.61 6.72
C PHE A 706 21.50 20.20 7.30
N LEU A 707 20.68 20.03 8.34
CA LEU A 707 20.41 18.70 8.91
C LEU A 707 19.82 17.74 7.87
N LYS A 708 19.01 18.26 6.97
CA LYS A 708 18.42 17.50 5.88
C LYS A 708 19.48 17.06 4.86
N SER A 709 20.36 17.95 4.40
CA SER A 709 21.43 17.58 3.47
C SER A 709 22.42 16.61 4.12
N GLU A 710 22.75 16.81 5.40
CA GLU A 710 23.63 15.91 6.15
C GLU A 710 23.02 14.53 6.36
N LEU A 711 21.71 14.45 6.63
CA LEU A 711 21.04 13.16 6.73
C LEU A 711 21.03 12.42 5.37
N ASP A 712 20.86 13.14 4.26
CA ASP A 712 20.99 12.57 2.91
C ASP A 712 22.41 12.09 2.63
N TYR A 713 23.42 12.88 3.05
CA TYR A 713 24.83 12.52 2.94
C TYR A 713 25.16 11.24 3.70
N VAL A 714 24.76 11.16 4.98
CA VAL A 714 24.94 9.96 5.82
C VAL A 714 24.23 8.77 5.21
N PHE A 715 22.95 8.91 4.85
CA PHE A 715 22.21 7.80 4.24
C PHE A 715 22.77 7.39 2.88
N SER A 716 23.39 8.29 2.12
CA SER A 716 24.02 7.92 0.85
C SER A 716 25.38 7.23 0.99
N GLY A 717 25.90 7.04 2.21
CA GLY A 717 27.24 6.50 2.43
C GLY A 717 28.36 7.48 2.02
N GLY A 718 28.04 8.78 1.99
CA GLY A 718 28.94 9.85 1.57
C GLY A 718 28.89 10.21 0.08
N ASN A 719 28.00 9.60 -0.70
CA ASN A 719 27.89 9.82 -2.14
C ASN A 719 26.48 10.30 -2.53
N VAL A 720 26.23 11.61 -2.42
CA VAL A 720 24.91 12.18 -2.76
C VAL A 720 24.77 12.29 -4.28
N HIS A 721 24.02 11.36 -4.87
CA HIS A 721 23.68 11.40 -6.29
C HIS A 721 22.37 12.17 -6.53
N LYS A 722 22.25 12.78 -7.72
CA LYS A 722 21.03 13.47 -8.14
C LYS A 722 19.85 12.49 -8.16
N GLY A 723 18.83 12.78 -7.34
CA GLY A 723 17.64 11.92 -7.22
C GLY A 723 17.67 10.90 -6.09
N PHE A 724 18.62 10.99 -5.15
CA PHE A 724 18.61 10.21 -3.91
C PHE A 724 17.26 10.31 -3.19
N ARG A 725 16.75 9.17 -2.70
CA ARG A 725 15.51 9.07 -1.92
C ARG A 725 15.77 8.28 -0.65
N ARG A 726 15.37 8.85 0.48
CA ARG A 726 15.42 8.18 1.78
C ARG A 726 14.44 7.02 1.80
N ARG A 727 14.83 5.92 2.43
CA ARG A 727 13.96 4.76 2.68
C ARG A 727 13.85 4.55 4.18
N ILE A 728 12.72 3.99 4.62
CA ILE A 728 12.49 3.69 6.04
C ILE A 728 13.61 2.82 6.66
N GLN A 729 14.20 1.92 5.87
CA GLN A 729 15.30 1.07 6.32
C GLN A 729 16.58 1.84 6.66
N ASP A 730 16.84 2.98 5.99
CA ASP A 730 18.03 3.79 6.27
C ASP A 730 17.94 4.36 7.71
N PHE A 731 16.73 4.72 8.15
CA PHE A 731 16.46 5.11 9.53
C PHE A 731 16.67 3.96 10.52
N TYR A 732 16.24 2.74 10.18
CA TYR A 732 16.44 1.58 11.07
C TYR A 732 17.92 1.25 11.27
N PHE A 733 18.74 1.31 10.22
CA PHE A 733 20.19 1.12 10.36
C PHE A 733 20.83 2.19 11.26
N LEU A 734 20.49 3.46 11.02
CA LEU A 734 20.98 4.56 11.86
C LEU A 734 20.51 4.41 13.32
N TRP A 735 19.28 3.94 13.51
CA TRP A 735 18.72 3.69 14.83
C TRP A 735 19.49 2.61 15.58
N ILE A 736 19.72 1.46 14.95
CA ILE A 736 20.47 0.33 15.53
C ILE A 736 21.84 0.78 16.03
N LEU A 737 22.53 1.64 15.28
CA LEU A 737 23.86 2.14 15.64
C LEU A 737 23.82 3.09 16.84
N LEU A 738 22.91 4.07 16.85
CA LEU A 738 22.97 5.18 17.81
C LEU A 738 22.13 4.97 19.07
N GLU A 739 21.17 4.06 19.06
CA GLU A 739 20.22 3.91 20.17
C GLU A 739 20.87 3.50 21.49
N LYS A 740 21.93 2.66 21.43
CA LYS A 740 22.61 2.09 22.61
C LYS A 740 23.60 3.06 23.26
N LEU A 741 23.96 4.13 22.54
CA LEU A 741 24.90 5.14 23.03
C LEU A 741 24.21 6.05 24.03
N ASN A 742 24.87 6.42 25.12
CA ASN A 742 24.37 7.50 25.98
C ASN A 742 24.57 8.86 25.29
N PHE A 743 23.89 9.90 25.78
CA PHE A 743 23.95 11.23 25.16
C PHE A 743 25.36 11.87 25.24
N GLU A 744 26.06 11.70 26.36
CA GLU A 744 27.39 12.29 26.57
C GLU A 744 28.46 11.67 25.65
N MET A 745 28.47 10.35 25.43
CA MET A 745 29.38 9.72 24.44
C MET A 745 29.17 10.31 23.05
N VAL A 746 27.91 10.49 22.66
CA VAL A 746 27.58 11.12 21.37
C VAL A 746 28.10 12.56 21.32
N LYS A 747 27.89 13.34 22.39
CA LYS A 747 28.33 14.74 22.44
C LYS A 747 29.84 14.89 22.26
N PHE A 748 30.64 14.08 22.96
CA PHE A 748 32.10 14.15 22.91
C PHE A 748 32.70 13.53 21.65
N HIS A 749 32.14 12.42 21.15
CA HIS A 749 32.71 11.65 20.04
C HIS A 749 31.97 11.83 18.71
N ARG A 750 31.05 12.80 18.59
CA ARG A 750 30.16 12.96 17.42
C ARG A 750 30.86 12.93 16.06
N LEU A 751 32.04 13.53 15.92
CA LEU A 751 32.77 13.59 14.65
C LEU A 751 33.29 12.21 14.23
N ALA A 752 33.88 11.47 15.18
CA ALA A 752 34.33 10.09 14.96
C ALA A 752 33.14 9.16 14.68
N ILE A 753 32.08 9.30 15.47
CA ILE A 753 30.83 8.55 15.29
C ILE A 753 30.25 8.80 13.88
N LYS A 754 30.17 10.05 13.42
CA LYS A 754 29.66 10.38 12.08
C LYS A 754 30.45 9.66 10.99
N LYS A 755 31.79 9.67 11.08
CA LYS A 755 32.66 9.00 10.11
C LYS A 755 32.42 7.49 10.07
N GLU A 756 32.41 6.82 11.22
CA GLU A 756 32.19 5.37 11.32
C GLU A 756 30.78 4.97 10.85
N VAL A 757 29.76 5.77 11.19
CA VAL A 757 28.39 5.55 10.70
C VAL A 757 28.35 5.62 9.17
N ILE A 758 29.03 6.58 8.53
CA ILE A 758 29.11 6.68 7.07
C ILE A 758 29.81 5.47 6.46
N GLU A 759 30.90 4.99 7.06
CA GLU A 759 31.64 3.80 6.61
C GLU A 759 30.76 2.54 6.67
N ILE A 760 30.04 2.34 7.78
CA ILE A 760 29.10 1.22 7.92
C ILE A 760 27.96 1.37 6.90
N ILE A 761 27.38 2.56 6.72
CA ILE A 761 26.31 2.79 5.75
C ILE A 761 26.79 2.54 4.31
N ARG A 762 28.03 2.92 3.99
CA ARG A 762 28.65 2.66 2.67
C ARG A 762 28.78 1.16 2.42
N PHE A 763 29.27 0.41 3.40
CA PHE A 763 29.39 -1.05 3.31
C PHE A 763 28.04 -1.73 3.09
N ILE A 764 27.01 -1.37 3.87
CA ILE A 764 25.69 -2.01 3.74
C ILE A 764 24.99 -1.68 2.42
N LYS A 765 25.37 -0.59 1.73
CA LYS A 765 24.80 -0.20 0.43
C LYS A 765 25.52 -0.82 -0.75
N ASN A 766 26.80 -1.17 -0.59
CA ASN A 766 27.62 -1.79 -1.63
C ASN A 766 28.56 -2.82 -0.97
N ILE A 767 28.07 -4.05 -0.82
CA ILE A 767 28.84 -5.16 -0.28
C ILE A 767 29.83 -5.64 -1.36
N PRO A 768 31.14 -5.72 -1.08
CA PRO A 768 32.14 -6.25 -2.01
C PRO A 768 31.78 -7.65 -2.49
N GLU A 769 32.08 -7.96 -3.76
CA GLU A 769 31.71 -9.23 -4.42
C GLU A 769 32.14 -10.47 -3.63
N GLU A 770 33.35 -10.44 -3.08
CA GLU A 770 33.92 -11.48 -2.21
C GLU A 770 33.10 -11.77 -0.92
N LEU A 771 32.22 -10.85 -0.51
CA LEU A 771 31.35 -10.98 0.66
C LEU A 771 29.87 -11.18 0.30
N GLN A 772 29.53 -11.28 -1.00
CA GLN A 772 28.14 -11.40 -1.43
C GLN A 772 27.56 -12.80 -1.20
N GLU A 773 28.40 -13.83 -1.21
CA GLU A 773 27.98 -15.21 -1.03
C GLU A 773 27.92 -15.65 0.43
N ASN A 774 27.15 -16.71 0.72
CA ASN A 774 27.12 -17.40 2.01
C ASN A 774 26.84 -16.51 3.24
N ASN A 775 26.14 -15.38 3.06
CA ASN A 775 25.86 -14.38 4.09
C ASN A 775 27.14 -13.83 4.78
N LEU A 776 28.28 -13.81 4.07
CA LEU A 776 29.53 -13.26 4.60
C LEU A 776 29.42 -11.75 4.87
N GLY A 777 28.77 -11.00 3.98
CA GLY A 777 28.47 -9.57 4.17
C GLY A 777 27.65 -9.30 5.42
N TYR A 778 26.66 -10.15 5.72
CA TYR A 778 25.88 -10.06 6.97
C TYR A 778 26.75 -10.26 8.22
N LYS A 779 27.67 -11.25 8.22
CA LYS A 779 28.60 -11.48 9.33
C LYS A 779 29.52 -10.27 9.53
N GLN A 780 30.05 -9.71 8.46
CA GLN A 780 30.92 -8.54 8.51
C GLN A 780 30.18 -7.30 9.04
N TYR A 781 28.94 -7.10 8.62
CA TYR A 781 28.06 -6.07 9.17
C TYR A 781 27.87 -6.24 10.69
N LEU A 782 27.56 -7.45 11.17
CA LEU A 782 27.41 -7.71 12.60
C LEU A 782 28.70 -7.41 13.38
N ASN A 783 29.85 -7.80 12.84
CA ASN A 783 31.14 -7.50 13.45
C ASN A 783 31.39 -5.99 13.53
N ALA A 784 31.13 -5.25 12.47
CA ALA A 784 31.26 -3.79 12.44
C ALA A 784 30.35 -3.11 13.48
N VAL A 785 29.06 -3.49 13.53
CA VAL A 785 28.09 -2.96 14.51
C VAL A 785 28.47 -3.30 15.94
N ASN A 786 28.91 -4.54 16.21
CA ASN A 786 29.34 -4.95 17.54
C ASN A 786 30.60 -4.21 17.99
N SER A 787 31.55 -3.99 17.08
CA SER A 787 32.78 -3.25 17.34
C SER A 787 32.48 -1.78 17.63
N PHE A 788 31.61 -1.16 16.82
CA PHE A 788 31.11 0.20 17.03
C PHE A 788 30.44 0.34 18.41
N HIS A 789 29.51 -0.56 18.76
CA HIS A 789 28.87 -0.52 20.07
C HIS A 789 29.81 -0.76 21.23
N LYS A 790 30.80 -1.66 21.07
CA LYS A 790 31.80 -1.94 22.11
C LYS A 790 32.67 -0.71 22.36
N LYS A 791 33.09 -0.02 21.29
CA LYS A 791 33.93 1.19 21.35
C LYS A 791 33.28 2.32 22.14
N TYR A 792 31.97 2.52 21.94
CA TYR A 792 31.25 3.63 22.56
C TYR A 792 30.35 3.21 23.75
N LYS A 793 30.60 2.04 24.33
CA LYS A 793 29.84 1.52 25.48
C LYS A 793 30.28 2.23 26.76
N LYS A 794 29.32 2.79 27.49
CA LYS A 794 29.56 3.29 28.86
C LYS A 794 30.06 2.15 29.76
N ALA A 795 31.22 2.33 30.38
CA ALA A 795 31.73 1.40 31.40
C ALA A 795 30.81 1.39 32.64
N LYS A 796 30.65 0.22 33.26
CA LYS A 796 29.89 0.07 34.51
C LYS A 796 30.81 0.41 35.68
N ARG A 797 30.35 1.24 36.63
CA ARG A 797 31.06 1.49 37.89
C ARG A 797 30.94 0.26 38.78
N THR A 798 32.06 -0.38 39.02
CA THR A 798 32.24 -1.59 39.83
C THR A 798 33.18 -1.34 41.01
N ILE A 799 34.15 -0.45 40.86
CA ILE A 799 35.11 -0.11 41.93
C ILE A 799 34.47 0.82 42.97
N LYS A 800 34.54 0.41 44.24
CA LYS A 800 34.21 1.24 45.42
C LYS A 800 35.39 1.18 46.39
N LEU A 801 35.96 2.33 46.72
CA LEU A 801 37.10 2.42 47.63
C LEU A 801 36.64 2.39 49.09
N ASN A 802 37.34 1.61 49.91
CA ASN A 802 37.24 1.68 51.38
C ASN A 802 38.05 2.87 51.94
N GLU A 803 37.97 3.14 53.25
CA GLU A 803 38.64 4.29 53.88
C GLU A 803 40.18 4.24 53.77
N GLU A 804 40.79 3.06 53.85
CA GLU A 804 42.24 2.88 53.71
C GLU A 804 42.71 3.16 52.28
N GLU A 805 41.94 2.70 51.30
CA GLU A 805 42.19 2.94 49.87
C GLU A 805 42.01 4.42 49.51
N LYS A 806 41.02 5.10 50.09
CA LYS A 806 40.86 6.55 49.94
C LYS A 806 42.08 7.30 50.49
N LEU A 807 42.55 6.94 51.69
CA LEU A 807 43.77 7.52 52.27
C LEU A 807 44.99 7.31 51.38
N LYS A 808 45.12 6.11 50.80
CA LYS A 808 46.21 5.79 49.87
C LYS A 808 46.12 6.65 48.61
N LEU A 809 44.92 6.82 48.06
CA LEU A 809 44.67 7.65 46.88
C LEU A 809 44.92 9.14 47.13
N ILE A 810 44.51 9.68 48.30
CA ILE A 810 44.83 11.05 48.73
C ILE A 810 46.35 11.25 48.79
N LYS A 811 47.09 10.29 49.36
CA LYS A 811 48.57 10.35 49.38
C LYS A 811 49.17 10.30 47.97
N THR A 812 48.65 9.44 47.10
CA THR A 812 49.08 9.38 45.68
C THR A 812 48.80 10.69 44.94
N GLN A 813 47.69 11.36 45.27
CA GLN A 813 47.34 12.70 44.78
C GLN A 813 48.06 13.85 45.51
N ARG A 814 49.06 13.56 46.36
CA ARG A 814 49.83 14.56 47.13
C ARG A 814 48.95 15.47 47.99
N ASN A 815 47.85 14.94 48.54
CA ASN A 815 46.84 15.68 49.29
C ASN A 815 46.21 16.84 48.50
N GLN A 816 46.11 16.71 47.18
CA GLN A 816 45.49 17.72 46.31
C GLN A 816 44.27 17.15 45.59
N SER A 817 43.32 18.02 45.30
CA SER A 817 42.14 17.74 44.49
C SER A 817 42.54 17.31 43.09
N SER A 818 41.93 16.23 42.62
CA SER A 818 42.09 15.74 41.23
C SER A 818 41.56 16.72 40.17
N LEU A 819 40.91 17.83 40.58
CA LEU A 819 40.28 18.79 39.68
C LEU A 819 40.80 20.24 39.82
N SER A 820 41.23 20.67 41.00
CA SER A 820 41.50 22.09 41.30
C SER A 820 42.81 22.37 42.02
N GLU A 821 43.65 21.36 42.25
CA GLU A 821 44.87 21.42 43.06
C GLU A 821 44.67 21.87 44.53
N ALA A 822 43.42 22.13 44.95
CA ALA A 822 43.07 22.49 46.31
C ALA A 822 43.45 21.37 47.30
N PRO A 823 43.92 21.68 48.51
CA PRO A 823 44.29 20.66 49.48
C PRO A 823 43.08 19.80 49.88
N ILE A 824 43.31 18.51 50.06
CA ILE A 824 42.30 17.50 50.44
C ILE A 824 42.80 16.65 51.60
N PHE A 825 41.94 16.50 52.60
CA PHE A 825 42.13 15.61 53.74
C PHE A 825 40.91 14.71 53.94
N LEU A 826 41.10 13.57 54.62
CA LEU A 826 40.03 12.57 54.82
C LEU A 826 38.81 13.13 55.59
N GLY A 827 39.01 14.16 56.42
CA GLY A 827 37.95 14.82 57.18
C GLY A 827 37.12 15.85 56.39
N ASP A 828 37.52 16.16 55.15
CA ASP A 828 36.81 17.11 54.30
C ASP A 828 35.56 16.47 53.66
N GLU A 829 34.63 17.29 53.16
CA GLU A 829 33.52 16.79 52.33
C GLU A 829 34.03 16.37 50.94
N ILE A 830 34.53 15.14 50.81
CA ILE A 830 35.16 14.62 49.60
C ILE A 830 34.31 13.55 48.88
N GLU A 831 34.41 13.50 47.55
CA GLU A 831 33.80 12.45 46.73
C GLU A 831 34.89 11.74 45.89
N VAL A 832 34.80 10.41 45.80
CA VAL A 832 35.61 9.60 44.88
C VAL A 832 34.86 9.48 43.57
N ASP A 833 35.43 9.97 42.48
CA ASP A 833 34.84 9.85 41.15
C ASP A 833 35.89 9.67 40.06
N HIS A 834 35.45 9.29 38.86
CA HIS A 834 36.39 9.06 37.75
C HIS A 834 36.93 10.37 37.20
N ILE A 835 38.26 10.53 37.08
CA ILE A 835 38.96 11.70 36.54
C ILE A 835 38.43 12.01 35.13
N GLU A 836 38.46 11.03 34.23
CA GLU A 836 37.68 11.02 33.01
C GLU A 836 36.32 10.35 33.28
N PRO A 837 35.19 11.08 33.19
CA PRO A 837 33.88 10.52 33.49
C PRO A 837 33.55 9.28 32.64
N LEU A 838 33.01 8.22 33.26
CA LEU A 838 32.53 7.03 32.55
C LEU A 838 31.51 7.37 31.46
N SER A 839 30.77 8.48 31.61
CA SER A 839 29.78 8.94 30.65
C SER A 839 30.37 9.41 29.31
N ILE A 840 31.67 9.71 29.25
CA ILE A 840 32.36 10.22 28.04
C ILE A 840 33.42 9.26 27.50
N GLY A 841 33.60 8.09 28.12
CA GLY A 841 34.50 7.04 27.62
C GLY A 841 35.55 6.58 28.62
N GLY A 842 35.61 7.18 29.81
CA GLY A 842 36.53 6.77 30.86
C GLY A 842 36.33 5.32 31.30
N ASP A 843 37.43 4.64 31.61
CA ASP A 843 37.43 3.27 32.13
C ASP A 843 37.18 3.27 33.66
N ASP A 844 36.52 2.22 34.15
CA ASP A 844 36.39 1.97 35.59
C ASP A 844 37.65 1.25 36.11
N LYS A 845 38.76 1.98 36.19
CA LYS A 845 40.05 1.50 36.70
C LYS A 845 40.61 2.43 37.78
N MET A 846 41.49 1.91 38.63
CA MET A 846 42.11 2.68 39.73
C MET A 846 42.86 3.91 39.23
N GLU A 847 43.50 3.85 38.07
CA GLU A 847 44.25 4.96 37.49
C GLU A 847 43.37 6.12 37.04
N ASN A 848 42.09 5.85 36.79
CA ASN A 848 41.09 6.84 36.40
C ASN A 848 40.23 7.30 37.59
N LEU A 849 40.54 6.91 38.84
CA LEU A 849 39.82 7.40 40.02
C LEU A 849 40.59 8.56 40.66
N GLY A 850 39.83 9.58 41.07
CA GLY A 850 40.36 10.74 41.79
C GLY A 850 39.43 11.15 42.92
N ILE A 851 40.02 11.73 43.96
CA ILE A 851 39.31 12.38 45.06
C ILE A 851 39.29 13.88 44.77
N ALA A 852 38.11 14.48 44.92
CA ALA A 852 37.90 15.91 44.80
C ALA A 852 36.92 16.38 45.90
N HIS A 853 36.91 17.68 46.21
CA HIS A 853 35.88 18.23 47.10
C HIS A 853 34.50 18.02 46.48
N LYS A 854 33.51 17.68 47.29
CA LYS A 854 32.14 17.37 46.87
C LYS A 854 31.52 18.44 45.99
N LYS A 855 31.77 19.72 46.29
CA LYS A 855 31.29 20.85 45.45
C LYS A 855 32.00 20.90 44.09
N GLU A 856 33.31 20.68 44.06
CA GLU A 856 34.12 20.65 42.84
C GLU A 856 33.74 19.47 41.94
N ASN A 857 33.61 18.28 42.54
CA ASN A 857 33.20 17.08 41.83
C ASN A 857 31.79 17.22 41.23
N ARG A 858 30.86 17.89 41.94
CA ARG A 858 29.52 18.17 41.40
C ARG A 858 29.53 19.23 40.30
N GLN A 859 30.46 20.18 40.34
CA GLN A 859 30.66 21.15 39.24
C GLN A 859 31.24 20.49 37.98
N LYS A 860 32.02 19.42 38.12
CA LYS A 860 32.48 18.57 37.01
C LYS A 860 31.33 18.06 36.13
N GLY A 861 30.18 17.75 36.75
CA GLY A 861 28.98 17.24 36.08
C GLY A 861 27.94 18.29 35.69
N SER A 862 28.09 19.55 36.08
CA SER A 862 27.14 20.62 35.76
C SER A 862 27.77 22.01 35.82
N LYS A 863 28.39 22.44 34.72
CA LYS A 863 28.38 23.81 34.15
C LYS A 863 29.36 23.88 32.98
N LEU A 864 28.90 23.45 31.81
CA LEU A 864 29.27 24.10 30.56
C LEU A 864 27.94 24.64 30.03
N ASN A 865 27.76 25.97 30.18
CA ASN A 865 26.55 26.72 29.86
C ASN A 865 25.97 26.38 28.48
#